data_AF-A0A944UI73-F1
#
_entry.id   AF-A0A944UI73-F1
#
_cell.length_a   1.000
_cell.length_b   1.000
_cell.length_c   1.000
_cell.angle_alpha   90.00
_cell.angle_beta   90.00
_cell.angle_gamma   90.00
#
_symmetry.space_group_name_H-M   'P 1'
#
loop_
_entity.id
_entity.type
_entity.pdbx_description
1 polymer ?
#
loop_
_entity_poly.entity_id
_entity_poly.type
_entity_poly.pdbx_seq_one_letter_code
_entity_poly.pdbx_strand_id
1 'polypeptide(L)'
;MEKISPGGKGSILIKVELKPEWHVYWKTAGESGYPTTIDWDIVSGFQMGDLQFPTPLLYKFQEMVSYVHKDTFHLLCDFHMHPDFRSDEKLLSIIGQFSTLVCSEENCIPFNQKLTVDIPLSDKTIPDSGNQEISQQVRGQLLRHPPINAKISAAIKGDSVGLQFEHSSLSGFALNKFIFFPDGDLFTHGEKQNFKLSDDGKLSLTLSLDSSSEHISSNIKGELYHPEFEQAWRIDLSIDQVFYGEGVSDVMVSSSSEIPKVESGFNQLLIMLGLLLVAMSIWLYGKTKYPAKPSMGRTVGRLLSAVLLLFGIWLGYPSKPADTVEQITWNPWSPEKEEALLADGRGVFIDFTARWCMSCQVNKGVYYKQSIIEKFKELNIATLQADWTKRGPVILKALQRYDREGVPLYVYYPPRQKDEPVKDPILLPEILTQKIVLKVIEEEEPYFVAEANSFLGILGFAFIGGVILNLMPCVFPVLGLKIMSFVKKAGEDTSKVRIHGIVFALGVLLSFWILVGVLLGLRDSLQGDLGWGFQLQEPIFVFGLAVFLLIFAMSLSGVFEMGMSFTGVGGKLSGKSGYLGSFFSGFLATIVATPCMAPFLGVAVGAALAMPWHSAFIIFTSIALGLASPYILLSLFPKWISRLPKPGAWMDTFKQAMAFPIYATVAWLLWTLNSLI
;
A
#
# COMPACT_ATOMS: atom_id res chain seq x y z
N MET A 1 22.36 -36.47 -2.63
CA MET A 1 22.40 -37.51 -3.69
C MET A 1 23.66 -37.29 -4.49
N GLU A 2 24.40 -38.34 -4.85
CA GLU A 2 25.64 -38.18 -5.62
C GLU A 2 25.35 -38.00 -7.11
N LYS A 3 24.30 -38.66 -7.62
CA LYS A 3 23.78 -38.47 -8.98
C LYS A 3 22.27 -38.68 -9.03
N ILE A 4 21.58 -38.06 -9.99
CA ILE A 4 20.13 -38.18 -10.15
C ILE A 4 19.72 -38.54 -11.59
N SER A 5 18.70 -39.39 -11.71
CA SER A 5 18.11 -39.81 -13.00
C SER A 5 16.74 -39.16 -13.21
N PRO A 6 16.30 -38.89 -14.45
CA PRO A 6 14.93 -38.41 -14.73
C PRO A 6 13.86 -39.22 -13.97
N GLY A 7 12.88 -38.54 -13.37
CA GLY A 7 11.89 -39.16 -12.46
C GLY A 7 12.41 -39.46 -11.05
N GLY A 8 13.66 -39.11 -10.74
CA GLY A 8 14.29 -39.31 -9.44
C GLY A 8 13.76 -38.36 -8.37
N LYS A 9 13.81 -38.82 -7.11
CA LYS A 9 13.54 -38.01 -5.91
C LYS A 9 14.84 -37.71 -5.19
N GLY A 10 14.98 -36.49 -4.69
CA GLY A 10 16.12 -36.06 -3.90
C GLY A 10 15.70 -35.13 -2.76
N SER A 11 16.67 -34.80 -1.92
CA SER A 11 16.51 -33.78 -0.89
C SER A 11 17.75 -32.91 -0.85
N ILE A 12 17.54 -31.63 -0.56
CA ILE A 12 18.58 -30.65 -0.31
C ILE A 12 18.60 -30.40 1.20
N LEU A 13 19.77 -30.57 1.80
CA LEU A 13 20.02 -30.28 3.19
C LEU A 13 20.80 -28.97 3.30
N ILE A 14 20.32 -28.05 4.13
CA ILE A 14 20.95 -26.75 4.33
C ILE A 14 21.29 -26.64 5.80
N LYS A 15 22.59 -26.54 6.09
CA LYS A 15 23.09 -26.31 7.44
C LYS A 15 23.22 -24.82 7.67
N VAL A 16 22.56 -24.31 8.71
CA VAL A 16 22.65 -22.91 9.14
C VAL A 16 23.40 -22.88 10.46
N GLU A 17 24.51 -22.14 10.49
CA GLU A 17 25.33 -21.95 11.68
C GLU A 17 25.26 -20.50 12.13
N LEU A 18 24.71 -20.27 13.32
CA LEU A 18 24.63 -18.93 13.92
C LEU A 18 25.71 -18.74 14.97
N LYS A 19 26.21 -17.51 15.06
CA LYS A 19 27.07 -17.11 16.19
C LYS A 19 26.23 -17.05 17.47
N PRO A 20 26.84 -17.24 18.65
CA PRO A 20 26.16 -17.03 19.93
C PRO A 20 25.49 -15.64 19.99
N GLU A 21 24.34 -15.56 20.67
CA GLU A 21 23.49 -14.35 20.78
C GLU A 21 22.74 -13.93 19.51
N TRP A 22 22.97 -14.60 18.38
CA TRP A 22 22.21 -14.34 17.14
C TRP A 22 21.13 -15.39 16.93
N HIS A 23 20.02 -14.95 16.35
CA HIS A 23 18.89 -15.79 15.99
C HIS A 23 18.34 -15.42 14.62
N VAL A 24 17.62 -16.36 14.03
CA VAL A 24 16.87 -16.17 12.77
C VAL A 24 15.44 -16.61 12.94
N TYR A 25 14.52 -16.04 12.19
CA TYR A 25 13.10 -16.34 12.32
C TYR A 25 12.74 -17.68 11.70
N TRP A 26 11.71 -18.31 12.24
CA TRP A 26 11.08 -19.49 11.65
C TRP A 26 10.32 -19.12 10.36
N LYS A 27 9.66 -20.10 9.74
CA LYS A 27 8.76 -19.87 8.59
C LYS A 27 7.58 -18.93 8.92
N THR A 28 7.22 -18.83 10.19
CA THR A 28 6.28 -17.83 10.75
C THR A 28 7.04 -17.03 11.79
N ALA A 29 7.13 -15.71 11.63
CA ALA A 29 8.02 -14.89 12.46
C ALA A 29 7.45 -14.58 13.87
N GLY A 30 6.12 -14.65 14.04
CA GLY A 30 5.42 -14.21 15.25
C GLY A 30 4.92 -12.76 15.09
N GLU A 31 4.91 -11.98 16.17
CA GLU A 31 4.39 -10.59 16.17
C GLU A 31 5.28 -9.61 15.37
N SER A 32 6.56 -9.92 15.25
CA SER A 32 7.52 -9.11 14.49
C SER A 32 8.63 -9.98 13.93
N GLY A 33 9.20 -9.54 12.81
CA GLY A 33 10.30 -10.22 12.13
C GLY A 33 10.05 -10.46 10.65
N TYR A 34 11.02 -11.08 9.99
CA TYR A 34 10.92 -11.50 8.60
C TYR A 34 11.19 -13.00 8.53
N PRO A 35 10.27 -13.80 7.98
CA PRO A 35 10.40 -15.26 7.99
C PRO A 35 11.59 -15.72 7.16
N THR A 36 12.16 -16.86 7.54
CA THR A 36 13.21 -17.50 6.73
C THR A 36 12.58 -18.19 5.53
N THR A 37 13.00 -17.82 4.32
CA THR A 37 12.49 -18.37 3.06
C THR A 37 13.62 -18.77 2.13
N ILE A 38 13.29 -19.65 1.17
CA ILE A 38 14.15 -19.94 0.03
C ILE A 38 13.30 -19.88 -1.22
N ASP A 39 13.61 -18.92 -2.08
CA ASP A 39 12.99 -18.81 -3.40
C ASP A 39 13.86 -19.57 -4.39
N TRP A 40 13.39 -20.75 -4.80
CA TRP A 40 14.09 -21.58 -5.79
C TRP A 40 13.88 -21.02 -7.20
N ASP A 41 14.96 -20.90 -7.97
CA ASP A 41 14.89 -20.60 -9.39
C ASP A 41 14.39 -21.86 -10.11
N ILE A 42 13.11 -21.88 -10.45
CA ILE A 42 12.43 -23.08 -10.95
C ILE A 42 12.90 -23.35 -12.38
N VAL A 43 13.98 -24.14 -12.50
CA VAL A 43 14.43 -24.68 -13.78
C VAL A 43 13.33 -25.60 -14.33
N SER A 44 12.97 -25.45 -15.59
CA SER A 44 11.90 -26.22 -16.25
C SER A 44 12.13 -27.73 -16.08
N GLY A 45 11.21 -28.41 -15.39
CA GLY A 45 11.24 -29.86 -15.18
C GLY A 45 11.47 -30.35 -13.74
N PHE A 46 11.44 -29.47 -12.73
CA PHE A 46 11.52 -29.85 -11.31
C PHE A 46 10.32 -29.33 -10.49
N GLN A 47 9.92 -30.13 -9.51
CA GLN A 47 8.96 -29.72 -8.48
C GLN A 47 9.67 -29.74 -7.12
N MET A 48 9.85 -28.55 -6.53
CA MET A 48 10.36 -28.36 -5.18
C MET A 48 9.22 -28.51 -4.17
N GLY A 49 9.46 -29.21 -3.07
CA GLY A 49 8.53 -29.33 -1.95
C GLY A 49 8.76 -28.24 -0.90
N ASP A 50 7.90 -28.22 0.11
CA ASP A 50 7.98 -27.25 1.21
C ASP A 50 9.30 -27.34 1.97
N LEU A 51 9.81 -26.18 2.38
CA LEU A 51 10.99 -26.08 3.26
C LEU A 51 10.63 -26.55 4.66
N GLN A 52 11.28 -27.61 5.13
CA GLN A 52 11.06 -28.21 6.45
C GLN A 52 12.02 -27.60 7.47
N PHE A 53 11.44 -27.18 8.60
CA PHE A 53 12.14 -26.54 9.71
C PHE A 53 12.10 -27.44 10.93
N PRO A 54 13.13 -27.38 11.81
CA PRO A 54 12.99 -27.93 13.15
C PRO A 54 11.98 -27.12 13.96
N THR A 55 11.58 -27.63 15.11
CA THR A 55 10.70 -26.89 16.02
C THR A 55 11.38 -25.60 16.49
N PRO A 56 10.68 -24.45 16.43
CA PRO A 56 11.25 -23.17 16.81
C PRO A 56 11.30 -22.99 18.34
N LEU A 57 12.03 -21.97 18.76
CA LEU A 57 12.09 -21.48 20.13
C LEU A 57 11.26 -20.20 20.26
N LEU A 58 10.62 -20.04 21.41
CA LEU A 58 9.90 -18.81 21.74
C LEU A 58 10.90 -17.76 22.25
N TYR A 59 11.02 -16.65 21.53
CA TYR A 59 11.85 -15.51 21.90
C TYR A 59 10.97 -14.33 22.29
N LYS A 60 11.31 -13.63 23.37
CA LYS A 60 10.57 -12.47 23.86
C LYS A 60 11.49 -11.26 23.91
N PHE A 61 11.12 -10.19 23.22
CA PHE A 61 11.85 -8.93 23.23
C PHE A 61 10.87 -7.76 23.34
N GLN A 62 11.05 -6.91 24.36
CA GLN A 62 10.17 -5.76 24.62
C GLN A 62 8.67 -6.11 24.56
N GLU A 63 8.29 -7.21 25.22
CA GLU A 63 6.91 -7.74 25.27
C GLU A 63 6.38 -8.37 23.97
N MET A 64 7.09 -8.26 22.85
CA MET A 64 6.76 -8.97 21.60
C MET A 64 7.30 -10.40 21.61
N VAL A 65 6.54 -11.33 21.04
CA VAL A 65 6.88 -12.75 20.91
C VAL A 65 7.18 -13.09 19.46
N SER A 66 8.35 -13.67 19.25
CA SER A 66 8.81 -14.17 17.95
C SER A 66 9.19 -15.65 18.02
N TYR A 67 9.09 -16.34 16.89
CA TYR A 67 9.50 -17.74 16.75
C TYR A 67 10.82 -17.80 16.01
N VAL A 68 11.85 -18.33 16.67
CA VAL A 68 13.23 -18.21 16.20
C VAL A 68 14.00 -19.52 16.31
N HIS A 69 15.07 -19.62 15.54
CA HIS A 69 16.11 -20.62 15.72
C HIS A 69 17.40 -19.96 16.19
N LYS A 70 18.13 -20.69 17.04
CA LYS A 70 19.45 -20.33 17.57
C LYS A 70 20.43 -21.46 17.25
N ASP A 71 21.71 -21.17 17.45
CA ASP A 71 22.80 -22.13 17.29
C ASP A 71 22.85 -22.72 15.87
N THR A 72 23.22 -24.00 15.76
CA THR A 72 23.28 -24.73 14.50
C THR A 72 22.01 -25.53 14.30
N PHE A 73 21.36 -25.34 13.15
CA PHE A 73 20.20 -26.12 12.78
C PHE A 73 20.23 -26.49 11.29
N HIS A 74 19.34 -27.40 10.90
CA HIS A 74 19.27 -27.91 9.54
C HIS A 74 17.88 -27.70 8.95
N LEU A 75 17.85 -27.27 7.69
CA LEU A 75 16.64 -27.20 6.88
C LEU A 75 16.69 -28.29 5.82
N LEU A 76 15.52 -28.83 5.47
CA LEU A 76 15.40 -29.87 4.45
C LEU A 76 14.35 -29.46 3.42
N CYS A 77 14.69 -29.58 2.15
CA CYS A 77 13.75 -29.40 1.05
C CYS A 77 13.78 -30.64 0.17
N ASP A 78 12.64 -31.32 0.05
CA ASP A 78 12.50 -32.46 -0.86
C ASP A 78 12.18 -31.96 -2.27
N PHE A 79 12.67 -32.66 -3.29
CA PHE A 79 12.37 -32.32 -4.67
C PHE A 79 12.20 -33.56 -5.54
N HIS A 80 11.45 -33.38 -6.63
CA HIS A 80 11.19 -34.41 -7.62
C HIS A 80 11.52 -33.89 -9.02
N MET A 81 12.29 -34.67 -9.77
CA MET A 81 12.57 -34.37 -11.16
C MET A 81 11.51 -34.99 -12.06
N HIS A 82 11.02 -34.25 -13.05
CA HIS A 82 10.05 -34.76 -14.00
C HIS A 82 10.64 -35.93 -14.82
N PRO A 83 9.87 -37.00 -15.11
CA PRO A 83 10.34 -38.14 -15.90
C PRO A 83 10.82 -37.76 -17.31
N ASP A 84 10.20 -36.73 -17.89
CA ASP A 84 10.48 -36.25 -19.25
C ASP A 84 11.63 -35.24 -19.34
N PHE A 85 12.32 -34.97 -18.24
CA PHE A 85 13.44 -34.04 -18.24
C PHE A 85 14.57 -34.54 -19.15
N ARG A 86 14.98 -33.68 -20.10
CA ARG A 86 16.08 -33.89 -21.05
C ARG A 86 17.00 -32.69 -20.97
N SER A 87 18.29 -32.92 -20.76
CA SER A 87 19.31 -31.88 -20.80
C SER A 87 20.55 -32.38 -21.55
N ASP A 88 21.15 -31.50 -22.35
CA ASP A 88 22.44 -31.73 -23.02
C ASP A 88 23.61 -31.56 -22.04
N GLU A 89 23.36 -30.98 -20.86
CA GLU A 89 24.34 -30.77 -19.80
C GLU A 89 24.46 -32.01 -18.90
N LYS A 90 25.70 -32.33 -18.49
CA LYS A 90 25.98 -33.47 -17.58
C LYS A 90 25.81 -33.12 -16.10
N LEU A 91 25.72 -31.84 -15.78
CA LEU A 91 25.59 -31.28 -14.44
C LEU A 91 24.31 -30.44 -14.40
N LEU A 92 23.52 -30.61 -13.36
CA LEU A 92 22.33 -29.84 -13.09
C LEU A 92 22.61 -28.88 -11.93
N SER A 93 22.48 -27.58 -12.16
CA SER A 93 22.60 -26.56 -11.10
C SER A 93 21.22 -26.22 -10.54
N ILE A 94 20.98 -26.53 -9.27
CA ILE A 94 19.83 -26.03 -8.51
C ILE A 94 20.24 -24.73 -7.83
N ILE A 95 19.50 -23.66 -8.11
CA ILE A 95 19.77 -22.34 -7.58
C ILE A 95 18.59 -21.92 -6.69
N GLY A 96 18.89 -21.39 -5.50
CA GLY A 96 17.89 -20.82 -4.61
C GLY A 96 18.40 -19.57 -3.91
N GLN A 97 17.51 -18.61 -3.69
CA GLN A 97 17.80 -17.40 -2.94
C GLN A 97 17.34 -17.59 -1.49
N PHE A 98 18.29 -17.78 -0.58
CA PHE A 98 18.02 -17.86 0.85
C PHE A 98 17.89 -16.44 1.42
N SER A 99 16.75 -16.15 2.04
CA SER A 99 16.43 -14.84 2.59
C SER A 99 15.96 -14.98 4.04
N THR A 100 16.57 -14.23 4.95
CA THR A 100 16.18 -14.22 6.37
C THR A 100 16.57 -12.90 7.03
N LEU A 101 16.05 -12.65 8.23
CA LEU A 101 16.48 -11.54 9.09
C LEU A 101 17.27 -12.10 10.27
N VAL A 102 18.55 -11.74 10.33
CA VAL A 102 19.47 -12.19 11.38
C VAL A 102 19.52 -11.13 12.47
N CYS A 103 19.08 -11.48 13.68
CA CYS A 103 18.89 -10.54 14.77
C CYS A 103 19.71 -10.91 16.01
N SER A 104 20.17 -9.89 16.73
CA SER A 104 20.66 -9.94 18.11
C SER A 104 19.76 -9.05 18.98
N GLU A 105 20.07 -8.88 20.27
CA GLU A 105 19.31 -7.99 21.16
C GLU A 105 19.36 -6.51 20.74
N GLU A 106 20.39 -6.10 19.98
CA GLU A 106 20.62 -4.69 19.63
C GLU A 106 20.37 -4.39 18.15
N ASN A 107 20.51 -5.38 17.26
CA ASN A 107 20.52 -5.15 15.81
C ASN A 107 19.82 -6.27 15.04
N CYS A 108 19.17 -5.91 13.94
CA CYS A 108 18.61 -6.84 12.97
C CYS A 108 19.10 -6.49 11.56
N ILE A 109 19.63 -7.49 10.85
CA ILE A 109 20.26 -7.29 9.54
C ILE A 109 19.63 -8.27 8.54
N PRO A 110 19.05 -7.78 7.43
CA PRO A 110 18.61 -8.65 6.34
C PRO A 110 19.79 -9.42 5.76
N PHE A 111 19.65 -10.74 5.66
CA PHE A 111 20.67 -11.64 5.11
C PHE A 111 20.10 -12.37 3.90
N ASN A 112 20.74 -12.15 2.76
CA ASN A 112 20.36 -12.73 1.48
C ASN A 112 21.57 -13.45 0.90
N GLN A 113 21.44 -14.74 0.61
CA GLN A 113 22.51 -15.56 0.08
C GLN A 113 22.00 -16.43 -1.07
N LYS A 114 22.66 -16.33 -2.21
CA LYS A 114 22.43 -17.24 -3.33
C LYS A 114 23.09 -18.59 -3.02
N LEU A 115 22.29 -19.64 -3.01
CA LEU A 115 22.69 -21.03 -2.85
C LEU A 115 22.71 -21.69 -4.23
N THR A 116 23.79 -22.41 -4.53
CA THR A 116 23.91 -23.20 -5.76
C THR A 116 24.37 -24.60 -5.39
N VAL A 117 23.67 -25.61 -5.91
CA VAL A 117 24.04 -27.03 -5.74
C VAL A 117 24.09 -27.67 -7.12
N ASP A 118 25.25 -28.20 -7.48
CA ASP A 118 25.44 -28.91 -8.74
C ASP A 118 25.31 -30.42 -8.53
N ILE A 119 24.38 -31.05 -9.24
CA ILE A 119 24.10 -32.48 -9.17
C ILE A 119 24.38 -33.13 -10.52
N PRO A 120 25.29 -34.12 -10.61
CA PRO A 120 25.51 -34.87 -11.84
C PRO A 120 24.27 -35.67 -12.27
N LEU A 121 23.96 -35.65 -13.56
CA LEU A 121 22.91 -36.47 -14.16
C LEU A 121 23.45 -37.87 -14.50
N SER A 122 22.64 -38.91 -14.26
CA SER A 122 22.96 -40.28 -14.67
C SER A 122 21.71 -41.13 -14.93
N ASP A 123 21.88 -42.28 -15.60
CA ASP A 123 20.77 -43.19 -15.91
C ASP A 123 20.13 -43.83 -14.67
N LYS A 124 20.85 -43.84 -13.55
CA LYS A 124 20.36 -44.31 -12.25
C LYS A 124 20.60 -43.26 -11.19
N THR A 125 19.62 -43.07 -10.32
CA THR A 125 19.77 -42.23 -9.14
C THR A 125 20.68 -42.93 -8.11
N ILE A 126 21.79 -42.28 -7.74
CA ILE A 126 22.78 -42.80 -6.79
C ILE A 126 22.71 -41.97 -5.51
N PRO A 127 22.34 -42.58 -4.36
CA PRO A 127 22.37 -41.90 -3.08
C PRO A 127 23.78 -41.45 -2.69
N ASP A 128 23.87 -40.32 -1.99
CA ASP A 128 25.13 -39.86 -1.43
C ASP A 128 25.41 -40.62 -0.14
N SER A 129 26.33 -41.59 -0.20
CA SER A 129 26.68 -42.42 0.97
C SER A 129 27.37 -41.63 2.08
N GLY A 130 28.01 -40.48 1.78
CA GLY A 130 28.71 -39.67 2.77
C GLY A 130 27.76 -38.84 3.63
N ASN A 131 26.62 -38.41 3.07
CA ASN A 131 25.63 -37.57 3.76
C ASN A 131 24.35 -38.33 4.16
N GLN A 132 24.32 -39.65 3.95
CA GLN A 132 23.15 -40.48 4.27
C GLN A 132 22.83 -40.51 5.76
N GLU A 133 23.83 -40.66 6.63
CA GLU A 133 23.64 -40.67 8.08
C GLU A 133 23.11 -39.33 8.60
N ILE A 134 23.69 -38.22 8.13
CA ILE A 134 23.27 -36.86 8.48
C ILE A 134 21.83 -36.61 7.99
N SER A 135 21.51 -37.02 6.75
CA SER A 135 20.16 -36.89 6.21
C SER A 135 19.13 -37.70 6.99
N GLN A 136 19.46 -38.93 7.43
CA GLN A 136 18.59 -39.74 8.27
C GLN A 136 18.41 -39.12 9.66
N GLN A 137 19.48 -38.62 10.27
CA GLN A 137 19.43 -37.93 11.55
C GLN A 137 18.55 -36.68 11.49
N VAL A 138 18.75 -35.84 10.47
CA VAL A 138 17.96 -34.61 10.29
C VAL A 138 16.50 -34.92 9.97
N ARG A 139 16.21 -35.87 9.08
CA ARG A 139 14.84 -36.32 8.83
C ARG A 139 14.18 -36.85 10.09
N GLY A 140 14.94 -37.58 10.92
CA GLY A 140 14.49 -38.04 12.22
C GLY A 140 14.12 -36.91 13.17
N GLN A 141 14.68 -35.71 13.01
CA GLN A 141 14.38 -34.51 13.81
C GLN A 141 13.27 -33.63 13.20
N LEU A 142 13.04 -33.70 11.89
CA LEU A 142 12.08 -32.85 11.14
C LEU A 142 10.71 -33.50 10.90
N LEU A 143 10.64 -34.84 10.80
CA LEU A 143 9.42 -35.56 10.42
C LEU A 143 8.74 -36.20 11.64
N ARG A 144 7.67 -35.60 12.19
CA ARG A 144 6.66 -36.37 12.95
C ARG A 144 5.24 -35.88 12.75
N HIS A 145 4.39 -36.85 12.37
CA HIS A 145 2.96 -36.83 12.60
C HIS A 145 2.69 -37.20 14.08
N PRO A 146 1.57 -36.77 14.66
CA PRO A 146 1.15 -37.20 15.99
C PRO A 146 1.06 -38.74 16.09
N PRO A 147 1.08 -39.33 17.30
CA PRO A 147 0.89 -40.77 17.48
C PRO A 147 -0.33 -41.28 16.71
N ILE A 148 -0.28 -42.49 16.14
CA ILE A 148 -1.32 -43.04 15.25
C ILE A 148 -2.73 -43.05 15.89
N ASN A 149 -2.79 -43.12 17.22
CA ASN A 149 -3.99 -43.14 18.04
C ASN A 149 -4.36 -41.77 18.67
N ALA A 150 -3.59 -40.72 18.39
CA ALA A 150 -3.91 -39.37 18.85
C ALA A 150 -5.04 -38.80 18.00
N LYS A 151 -6.07 -38.26 18.65
CA LYS A 151 -7.14 -37.51 17.97
C LYS A 151 -6.91 -36.03 18.17
N ILE A 152 -7.00 -35.28 17.09
CA ILE A 152 -6.88 -33.82 17.10
C ILE A 152 -8.12 -33.27 16.43
N SER A 153 -8.78 -32.32 17.09
CA SER A 153 -9.95 -31.64 16.55
C SER A 153 -9.81 -30.14 16.74
N ALA A 154 -10.38 -29.38 15.82
CA ALA A 154 -10.48 -27.93 15.90
C ALA A 154 -11.95 -27.51 15.81
N ALA A 155 -12.30 -26.42 16.47
CA ALA A 155 -13.61 -25.79 16.39
C ALA A 155 -13.42 -24.26 16.34
N ILE A 156 -14.09 -23.60 15.39
CA ILE A 156 -14.05 -22.14 15.24
C ILE A 156 -15.35 -21.56 15.77
N LYS A 157 -15.27 -20.51 16.60
CA LYS A 157 -16.45 -19.80 17.12
C LYS A 157 -16.14 -18.32 17.26
N GLY A 158 -16.71 -17.50 16.37
CA GLY A 158 -16.36 -16.08 16.28
C GLY A 158 -14.90 -15.91 15.87
N ASP A 159 -14.17 -15.06 16.58
CA ASP A 159 -12.75 -14.74 16.31
C ASP A 159 -11.79 -15.63 17.12
N SER A 160 -12.19 -16.88 17.41
CA SER A 160 -11.35 -17.80 18.17
C SER A 160 -11.44 -19.23 17.66
N VAL A 161 -10.30 -19.92 17.69
CA VAL A 161 -10.15 -21.33 17.36
C VAL A 161 -9.84 -22.09 18.66
N GLY A 162 -10.69 -23.06 18.99
CA GLY A 162 -10.40 -24.08 19.99
C GLY A 162 -9.71 -25.28 19.35
N LEU A 163 -8.53 -25.64 19.83
CA LEU A 163 -7.82 -26.86 19.48
C LEU A 163 -7.93 -27.86 20.63
N GLN A 164 -8.20 -29.12 20.31
CA GLN A 164 -8.27 -30.20 21.29
C GLN A 164 -7.42 -31.39 20.83
N PHE A 165 -6.63 -31.91 21.77
CA PHE A 165 -5.72 -33.03 21.60
C PHE A 165 -6.08 -34.13 22.59
N GLU A 166 -6.34 -35.33 22.09
CA GLU A 166 -6.69 -36.49 22.89
C GLU A 166 -5.64 -37.58 22.68
N HIS A 167 -4.88 -37.87 23.74
CA HIS A 167 -3.96 -39.00 23.77
C HIS A 167 -3.55 -39.30 25.23
N SER A 168 -3.42 -40.58 25.57
CA SER A 168 -3.11 -41.02 26.94
C SER A 168 -1.77 -40.49 27.49
N SER A 169 -0.80 -40.20 26.61
CA SER A 169 0.48 -39.63 27.03
C SER A 169 0.41 -38.17 27.50
N LEU A 170 -0.67 -37.43 27.19
CA LEU A 170 -0.76 -36.00 27.52
C LEU A 170 -1.07 -35.72 28.99
N SER A 171 -1.60 -36.71 29.73
CA SER A 171 -2.10 -36.54 31.10
C SER A 171 -1.01 -36.42 32.17
N GLY A 172 0.26 -36.65 31.83
CA GLY A 172 1.39 -36.63 32.77
C GLY A 172 2.26 -35.36 32.73
N PHE A 173 1.99 -34.42 31.83
CA PHE A 173 2.85 -33.27 31.56
C PHE A 173 2.39 -31.98 32.26
N ALA A 174 3.34 -31.10 32.55
CA ALA A 174 3.05 -29.82 33.19
C ALA A 174 2.40 -28.83 32.20
N LEU A 175 1.14 -28.46 32.45
CA LEU A 175 0.34 -27.64 31.53
C LEU A 175 0.96 -26.29 31.16
N ASN A 176 1.72 -25.69 32.08
CA ASN A 176 2.38 -24.39 31.87
C ASN A 176 3.62 -24.44 30.98
N LYS A 177 4.09 -25.62 30.58
CA LYS A 177 5.25 -25.82 29.70
C LYS A 177 4.87 -26.15 28.26
N PHE A 178 3.59 -26.39 27.99
CA PHE A 178 3.14 -26.58 26.61
C PHE A 178 3.22 -25.27 25.83
N ILE A 179 3.63 -25.37 24.58
CA ILE A 179 3.66 -24.27 23.63
C ILE A 179 3.11 -24.80 22.31
N PHE A 180 2.19 -24.09 21.71
CA PHE A 180 1.75 -24.30 20.36
C PHE A 180 2.35 -23.22 19.45
N PHE A 181 3.01 -23.63 18.39
CA PHE A 181 3.57 -22.73 17.37
C PHE A 181 2.61 -22.69 16.19
N PRO A 182 1.70 -21.69 16.11
CA PRO A 182 0.81 -21.53 14.97
C PRO A 182 1.62 -21.27 13.68
N ASP A 183 1.22 -21.91 12.59
CA ASP A 183 1.83 -21.76 11.27
C ASP A 183 0.97 -20.83 10.41
N GLY A 184 1.61 -19.81 9.82
CA GLY A 184 0.96 -18.77 9.03
C GLY A 184 0.26 -17.69 9.88
N ASP A 185 -0.32 -16.72 9.18
CA ASP A 185 -0.83 -15.48 9.76
C ASP A 185 -2.31 -15.58 10.24
N LEU A 186 -2.89 -16.78 10.28
CA LEU A 186 -4.28 -17.02 10.68
C LEU A 186 -4.54 -16.65 12.16
N PHE A 187 -3.52 -16.81 13.00
CA PHE A 187 -3.63 -16.68 14.45
C PHE A 187 -3.01 -15.38 14.92
N THR A 188 -3.59 -14.76 15.94
CA THR A 188 -2.90 -13.69 16.66
C THR A 188 -1.67 -14.27 17.36
N HIS A 189 -0.50 -13.78 17.01
CA HIS A 189 0.75 -14.19 17.62
C HIS A 189 1.01 -13.46 18.94
N GLY A 190 1.78 -14.09 19.82
CA GLY A 190 2.22 -13.50 21.09
C GLY A 190 1.24 -13.49 22.26
N GLU A 191 0.01 -13.94 22.03
CA GLU A 191 -0.94 -14.16 23.11
C GLU A 191 -0.47 -15.24 24.10
N LYS A 192 -0.84 -15.05 25.37
CA LYS A 192 -0.58 -16.05 26.40
C LYS A 192 -1.47 -17.28 26.18
N GLN A 193 -0.84 -18.38 25.80
CA GLN A 193 -1.51 -19.65 25.57
C GLN A 193 -1.91 -20.31 26.90
N ASN A 194 -3.19 -20.58 27.07
CA ASN A 194 -3.74 -21.20 28.28
C ASN A 194 -4.23 -22.61 27.96
N PHE A 195 -3.40 -23.61 28.29
CA PHE A 195 -3.75 -25.02 28.15
C PHE A 195 -4.60 -25.48 29.34
N LYS A 196 -5.65 -26.25 29.05
CA LYS A 196 -6.48 -26.94 30.06
C LYS A 196 -6.48 -28.43 29.77
N LEU A 197 -6.45 -29.24 30.82
CA LEU A 197 -6.61 -30.69 30.72
C LEU A 197 -7.94 -31.07 31.37
N SER A 198 -8.80 -31.74 30.62
CA SER A 198 -10.07 -32.26 31.12
C SER A 198 -9.86 -33.61 31.82
N ASP A 199 -10.79 -33.99 32.70
CA ASP A 199 -10.75 -35.24 33.49
C ASP A 199 -10.74 -36.50 32.61
N ASP A 200 -11.14 -36.39 31.35
CA ASP A 200 -11.10 -37.42 30.31
C ASP A 200 -9.78 -37.48 29.52
N GLY A 201 -8.76 -36.73 29.93
CA GLY A 201 -7.42 -36.74 29.33
C GLY A 201 -7.28 -35.90 28.06
N LYS A 202 -8.23 -35.00 27.78
CA LYS A 202 -8.20 -34.11 26.62
C LYS A 202 -7.53 -32.78 26.96
N LEU A 203 -6.47 -32.45 26.21
CA LEU A 203 -5.77 -31.17 26.30
C LEU A 203 -6.43 -30.18 25.34
N SER A 204 -6.89 -29.04 25.84
CA SER A 204 -7.53 -27.99 25.03
C SER A 204 -6.74 -26.68 25.10
N LEU A 205 -6.68 -25.98 23.98
CA LEU A 205 -6.10 -24.65 23.81
C LEU A 205 -7.09 -23.78 23.04
N THR A 206 -7.19 -22.50 23.40
CA THR A 206 -7.91 -21.50 22.60
C THR A 206 -6.94 -20.45 22.12
N LEU A 207 -7.02 -20.13 20.83
CA LEU A 207 -6.23 -19.10 20.17
C LEU A 207 -7.16 -18.09 19.53
N SER A 208 -6.82 -16.81 19.59
CA SER A 208 -7.54 -15.78 18.84
C SER A 208 -7.14 -15.84 17.37
N LEU A 209 -8.13 -15.64 16.49
CA LEU A 209 -7.90 -15.42 15.07
C LEU A 209 -7.44 -13.98 14.87
N ASP A 210 -6.44 -13.78 14.01
CA ASP A 210 -6.08 -12.42 13.64
C ASP A 210 -7.20 -11.82 12.78
N SER A 211 -7.84 -10.78 13.30
CA SER A 211 -8.87 -10.00 12.60
C SER A 211 -8.42 -9.42 11.24
N SER A 212 -7.11 -9.39 10.98
CA SER A 212 -6.50 -8.99 9.71
C SER A 212 -6.14 -10.14 8.77
N SER A 213 -6.30 -11.40 9.21
CA SER A 213 -6.13 -12.57 8.36
C SER A 213 -7.36 -12.75 7.46
N GLU A 214 -7.23 -12.40 6.18
CA GLU A 214 -8.33 -12.47 5.18
C GLU A 214 -8.72 -13.91 4.78
N HIS A 215 -8.11 -14.92 5.40
CA HIS A 215 -8.28 -16.33 5.09
C HIS A 215 -8.45 -17.17 6.36
N ILE A 216 -9.51 -17.98 6.45
CA ILE A 216 -9.42 -19.24 7.17
C ILE A 216 -8.78 -20.21 6.18
N SER A 217 -7.50 -20.52 6.32
CA SER A 217 -6.81 -21.47 5.45
C SER A 217 -7.58 -22.79 5.41
N SER A 218 -7.65 -23.43 4.24
CA SER A 218 -8.32 -24.73 4.08
C SER A 218 -7.82 -25.79 5.06
N ASN A 219 -6.63 -25.60 5.63
CA ASN A 219 -6.12 -26.40 6.74
C ASN A 219 -5.60 -25.53 7.91
N ILE A 220 -5.88 -25.91 9.16
CA ILE A 220 -5.23 -25.36 10.36
C ILE A 220 -3.90 -26.08 10.57
N LYS A 221 -2.80 -25.32 10.55
CA LYS A 221 -1.43 -25.84 10.70
C LYS A 221 -0.74 -25.26 11.93
N GLY A 222 0.15 -26.05 12.53
CA GLY A 222 1.02 -25.62 13.63
C GLY A 222 1.71 -26.78 14.33
N GLU A 223 2.49 -26.49 15.36
CA GLU A 223 3.28 -27.50 16.09
C GLU A 223 3.01 -27.43 17.59
N LEU A 224 2.54 -28.53 18.20
CA LEU A 224 2.41 -28.65 19.66
C LEU A 224 3.71 -29.19 20.25
N TYR A 225 4.32 -28.40 21.14
CA TYR A 225 5.60 -28.71 21.77
C TYR A 225 5.49 -28.77 23.30
N HIS A 226 6.31 -29.64 23.90
CA HIS A 226 6.56 -29.68 25.33
C HIS A 226 8.04 -30.07 25.56
N PRO A 227 8.75 -29.53 26.56
CA PRO A 227 10.18 -29.82 26.80
C PRO A 227 10.52 -31.29 27.09
N GLU A 228 9.55 -32.04 27.59
CA GLU A 228 9.69 -33.49 27.85
C GLU A 228 9.22 -34.34 26.66
N PHE A 229 8.72 -33.71 25.59
CA PHE A 229 8.56 -34.42 24.33
C PHE A 229 9.93 -34.65 23.72
N GLU A 230 10.15 -35.84 23.19
CA GLU A 230 11.30 -36.05 22.31
C GLU A 230 11.24 -35.10 21.10
N GLN A 231 10.02 -34.81 20.58
CA GLN A 231 9.75 -33.98 19.39
C GLN A 231 8.33 -33.37 19.41
N ALA A 232 8.14 -32.22 18.76
CA ALA A 232 6.83 -31.57 18.64
C ALA A 232 5.86 -32.34 17.74
N TRP A 233 4.55 -32.16 17.95
CA TRP A 233 3.49 -32.77 17.13
C TRP A 233 3.03 -31.77 16.08
N ARG A 234 3.28 -32.08 14.81
CA ARG A 234 2.79 -31.27 13.69
C ARG A 234 1.30 -31.52 13.43
N ILE A 235 0.54 -30.44 13.29
CA ILE A 235 -0.89 -30.44 12.97
C ILE A 235 -1.06 -29.94 11.55
N ASP A 236 -1.92 -30.64 10.81
CA ASP A 236 -2.39 -30.24 9.48
C ASP A 236 -3.84 -30.73 9.34
N LEU A 237 -4.79 -29.96 9.86
CA LEU A 237 -6.21 -30.32 9.90
C LEU A 237 -6.95 -29.62 8.78
N SER A 238 -7.56 -30.37 7.86
CA SER A 238 -8.43 -29.77 6.84
C SER A 238 -9.72 -29.23 7.45
N ILE A 239 -10.24 -28.11 6.93
CA ILE A 239 -11.51 -27.46 7.32
C ILE A 239 -12.68 -28.44 7.23
N ASP A 240 -12.63 -29.41 6.31
CA ASP A 240 -13.65 -30.44 6.16
C ASP A 240 -13.73 -31.40 7.38
N GLN A 241 -12.72 -31.36 8.26
CA GLN A 241 -12.62 -32.13 9.50
C GLN A 241 -12.93 -31.27 10.76
N VAL A 242 -13.37 -30.01 10.57
CA VAL A 242 -13.71 -29.05 11.63
C VAL A 242 -15.22 -29.08 11.89
N PHE A 243 -15.63 -29.46 13.10
CA PHE A 243 -17.04 -29.51 13.47
C PHE A 243 -17.61 -28.08 13.63
N TYR A 244 -18.58 -27.73 12.79
CA TYR A 244 -19.39 -26.52 12.96
C TYR A 244 -20.63 -26.84 13.80
N GLY A 245 -20.75 -26.20 14.95
CA GLY A 245 -22.03 -26.06 15.65
C GLY A 245 -22.57 -27.30 16.35
N GLU A 246 -21.76 -28.00 17.17
CA GLU A 246 -22.17 -28.54 18.48
C GLU A 246 -20.98 -29.23 19.19
N GLY A 247 -20.66 -28.76 20.41
CA GLY A 247 -19.92 -29.52 21.42
C GLY A 247 -18.40 -29.34 21.52
N VAL A 248 -17.96 -28.34 22.27
CA VAL A 248 -17.00 -28.59 23.37
C VAL A 248 -17.55 -27.84 24.57
N SER A 249 -18.10 -28.61 25.51
CA SER A 249 -18.88 -28.17 26.67
C SER A 249 -18.24 -27.01 27.44
N ASP A 250 -19.03 -25.96 27.62
CA ASP A 250 -18.83 -24.79 28.47
C ASP A 250 -17.80 -23.73 28.06
N VAL A 251 -18.16 -22.92 27.04
CA VAL A 251 -17.77 -21.50 27.03
C VAL A 251 -18.94 -20.62 26.61
N MET A 252 -19.55 -19.95 27.60
CA MET A 252 -20.38 -18.77 27.40
C MET A 252 -19.51 -17.64 26.84
N VAL A 253 -19.83 -17.20 25.63
CA VAL A 253 -19.25 -15.98 25.03
C VAL A 253 -20.40 -14.99 24.90
N SER A 254 -20.26 -13.84 25.55
CA SER A 254 -21.14 -12.69 25.37
C SER A 254 -21.08 -12.24 23.93
N SER A 255 -22.26 -12.15 23.31
CA SER A 255 -22.47 -11.66 21.97
C SER A 255 -22.00 -10.21 21.81
N SER A 256 -21.00 -9.97 20.99
CA SER A 256 -20.94 -8.78 20.15
C SER A 256 -20.62 -9.23 18.74
N SER A 257 -21.64 -9.81 18.09
CA SER A 257 -21.65 -10.07 16.65
C SER A 257 -21.81 -8.73 15.93
N GLU A 258 -20.70 -8.05 15.67
CA GLU A 258 -20.65 -7.06 14.61
C GLU A 258 -19.57 -7.49 13.64
N ILE A 259 -20.01 -7.98 12.47
CA ILE A 259 -19.17 -8.05 11.28
C ILE A 259 -18.60 -6.64 11.11
N PRO A 260 -17.28 -6.41 11.14
CA PRO A 260 -16.73 -5.08 11.01
C PRO A 260 -17.07 -4.57 9.61
N LYS A 261 -18.13 -3.76 9.53
CA LYS A 261 -18.39 -2.92 8.37
C LYS A 261 -17.15 -2.03 8.25
N VAL A 262 -16.55 -1.98 7.06
CA VAL A 262 -15.54 -0.96 6.75
C VAL A 262 -16.24 0.39 6.75
N GLU A 263 -16.42 0.97 7.95
CA GLU A 263 -17.02 2.28 8.12
C GLU A 263 -16.12 3.30 7.43
N SER A 264 -16.73 4.13 6.59
CA SER A 264 -16.05 5.24 5.95
C SER A 264 -15.65 6.25 7.02
N GLY A 265 -14.36 6.36 7.32
CA GLY A 265 -13.81 7.43 8.18
C GLY A 265 -14.02 8.86 7.61
N PHE A 266 -14.76 8.98 6.51
CA PHE A 266 -15.04 10.20 5.76
C PHE A 266 -15.70 11.30 6.60
N ASN A 267 -16.52 10.92 7.59
CA ASN A 267 -17.19 11.87 8.49
C ASN A 267 -16.18 12.72 9.27
N GLN A 268 -15.05 12.16 9.69
CA GLN A 268 -14.00 12.90 10.39
C GLN A 268 -13.39 13.98 9.48
N LEU A 269 -13.11 13.65 8.22
CA LEU A 269 -12.59 14.61 7.24
C LEU A 269 -13.59 15.74 6.99
N LEU A 270 -14.88 15.42 6.82
CA LEU A 270 -15.94 16.42 6.62
C LEU A 270 -16.06 17.39 7.80
N ILE A 271 -15.94 16.88 9.04
CA ILE A 271 -15.91 17.72 10.25
C ILE A 271 -14.72 18.69 10.21
N MET A 272 -13.51 18.21 9.92
CA MET A 272 -12.31 19.05 9.85
C MET A 272 -12.42 20.12 8.76
N LEU A 273 -12.93 19.76 7.57
CA LEU A 273 -13.17 20.70 6.47
C LEU A 273 -14.28 21.72 6.81
N GLY A 274 -15.34 21.28 7.50
CA GLY A 274 -16.39 22.15 8.00
C GLY A 274 -15.86 23.21 8.98
N LEU A 275 -15.06 22.80 9.97
CA LEU A 275 -14.39 23.71 10.91
C LEU A 275 -13.46 24.70 10.19
N LEU A 276 -12.77 24.25 9.15
CA LEU A 276 -11.90 25.10 8.34
C LEU A 276 -12.68 26.16 7.55
N LEU A 277 -13.85 25.80 7.00
CA LEU A 277 -14.75 26.75 6.33
C LEU A 277 -15.32 27.78 7.32
N VAL A 278 -15.62 27.36 8.56
CA VAL A 278 -16.01 28.27 9.65
C VAL A 278 -14.87 29.24 9.97
N ALA A 279 -13.63 28.75 10.10
CA ALA A 279 -12.46 29.60 10.31
C ALA A 279 -12.25 30.60 9.15
N MET A 280 -12.42 30.15 7.90
CA MET A 280 -12.33 30.99 6.71
C MET A 280 -13.42 32.06 6.68
N SER A 281 -14.65 31.72 7.10
CA SER A 281 -15.76 32.67 7.22
C SER A 281 -15.44 33.78 8.22
N ILE A 282 -14.93 33.43 9.41
CA ILE A 282 -14.55 34.38 10.46
C ILE A 282 -13.43 35.31 9.98
N TRP A 283 -12.41 34.74 9.34
CA TRP A 283 -11.30 35.51 8.76
C TRP A 283 -11.80 36.50 7.69
N LEU A 284 -12.65 36.04 6.76
CA LEU A 284 -13.20 36.87 5.69
C LEU A 284 -14.08 38.00 6.25
N TYR A 285 -14.86 37.72 7.30
CA TYR A 285 -15.69 38.71 7.97
C TYR A 285 -14.82 39.79 8.63
N GLY A 286 -13.75 39.39 9.31
CA GLY A 286 -12.76 40.31 9.90
C GLY A 286 -12.16 41.27 8.86
N LYS A 287 -11.79 40.76 7.67
CA LYS A 287 -11.21 41.58 6.58
C LYS A 287 -12.20 42.55 5.92
N THR A 288 -13.50 42.31 6.04
CA THR A 288 -14.55 43.09 5.37
C THR A 288 -15.34 43.99 6.30
N LYS A 289 -15.10 43.93 7.62
CA LYS A 289 -15.74 44.79 8.64
C LYS A 289 -15.20 46.23 8.69
N TYR A 290 -13.96 46.48 8.24
CA TYR A 290 -13.32 47.79 8.38
C TYR A 290 -14.00 48.90 7.54
N PRO A 291 -14.21 50.13 8.09
CA PRO A 291 -14.96 51.21 7.42
C PRO A 291 -14.31 51.76 6.15
N ALA A 292 -13.02 51.51 5.94
CA ALA A 292 -12.23 52.03 4.82
C ALA A 292 -12.55 51.40 3.45
N LYS A 293 -13.50 50.45 3.36
CA LYS A 293 -13.90 49.79 2.10
C LYS A 293 -15.26 50.27 1.56
N PRO A 294 -15.46 50.27 0.22
CA PRO A 294 -16.73 50.64 -0.42
C PRO A 294 -17.91 49.82 0.15
N SER A 295 -19.10 50.42 0.26
CA SER A 295 -20.32 49.80 0.83
C SER A 295 -20.68 48.47 0.15
N MET A 296 -20.51 48.39 -1.17
CA MET A 296 -20.77 47.19 -1.95
C MET A 296 -19.81 46.05 -1.58
N GLY A 297 -18.51 46.32 -1.46
CA GLY A 297 -17.51 45.32 -1.06
C GLY A 297 -17.72 44.80 0.37
N ARG A 298 -18.25 45.63 1.27
CA ARG A 298 -18.63 45.21 2.63
C ARG A 298 -19.85 44.29 2.64
N THR A 299 -20.85 44.58 1.81
CA THR A 299 -22.08 43.79 1.72
C THR A 299 -21.81 42.42 1.10
N VAL A 300 -21.08 42.38 -0.01
CA VAL A 300 -20.65 41.13 -0.68
C VAL A 300 -19.80 40.27 0.26
N GLY A 301 -18.85 40.88 0.98
CA GLY A 301 -18.00 40.17 1.95
C GLY A 301 -18.79 39.51 3.08
N ARG A 302 -19.77 40.22 3.65
CA ARG A 302 -20.63 39.69 4.72
C ARG A 302 -21.53 38.56 4.23
N LEU A 303 -22.12 38.70 3.05
CA LEU A 303 -22.92 37.64 2.43
C LEU A 303 -22.07 36.39 2.20
N LEU A 304 -20.88 36.55 1.61
CA LEU A 304 -19.97 35.42 1.36
C LEU A 304 -19.52 34.74 2.67
N SER A 305 -19.20 35.51 3.71
CA SER A 305 -18.92 34.96 5.05
C SER A 305 -20.11 34.19 5.61
N ALA A 306 -21.33 34.72 5.51
CA ALA A 306 -22.53 34.03 5.99
C ALA A 306 -22.76 32.71 5.24
N VAL A 307 -22.60 32.71 3.91
CA VAL A 307 -22.70 31.49 3.08
C VAL A 307 -21.65 30.47 3.49
N LEU A 308 -20.39 30.87 3.65
CA LEU A 308 -19.31 29.98 4.09
C LEU A 308 -19.53 29.42 5.49
N LEU A 309 -20.10 30.22 6.40
CA LEU A 309 -20.42 29.78 7.75
C LEU A 309 -21.52 28.71 7.74
N LEU A 310 -22.63 28.99 7.05
CA LEU A 310 -23.75 28.04 6.92
C LEU A 310 -23.31 26.76 6.22
N PHE A 311 -22.54 26.87 5.14
CA PHE A 311 -22.02 25.74 4.41
C PHE A 311 -21.02 24.93 5.26
N GLY A 312 -20.12 25.59 6.00
CA GLY A 312 -19.18 24.92 6.90
C GLY A 312 -19.87 24.16 8.03
N ILE A 313 -20.91 24.75 8.64
CA ILE A 313 -21.72 24.08 9.66
C ILE A 313 -22.47 22.90 9.05
N TRP A 314 -23.11 23.07 7.89
CA TRP A 314 -23.83 21.99 7.20
C TRP A 314 -22.90 20.84 6.81
N LEU A 315 -21.71 21.14 6.28
CA LEU A 315 -20.72 20.15 5.85
C LEU A 315 -20.17 19.34 7.04
N GLY A 316 -19.89 20.01 8.16
CA GLY A 316 -19.37 19.36 9.37
C GLY A 316 -20.45 18.82 10.31
N TYR A 317 -21.73 18.92 9.96
CA TYR A 317 -22.82 18.47 10.84
C TYR A 317 -22.84 16.94 10.91
N PRO A 318 -22.72 16.34 12.10
CA PRO A 318 -22.69 14.89 12.25
C PRO A 318 -24.07 14.33 11.88
N SER A 319 -24.16 13.77 10.68
CA SER A 319 -25.36 13.10 10.20
C SER A 319 -25.22 11.60 10.46
N LYS A 320 -26.21 11.00 11.12
CA LYS A 320 -26.25 9.54 11.22
C LYS A 320 -26.46 8.94 9.82
N PRO A 321 -25.74 7.87 9.44
CA PRO A 321 -26.08 7.15 8.23
C PRO A 321 -27.53 6.68 8.31
N ALA A 322 -28.29 6.82 7.22
CA ALA A 322 -29.67 6.37 7.17
C ALA A 322 -29.69 4.84 7.21
N ASP A 323 -30.10 4.25 8.34
CA ASP A 323 -30.13 2.81 8.61
C ASP A 323 -31.21 2.03 7.82
N THR A 324 -31.75 2.56 6.73
CA THR A 324 -32.97 2.03 6.09
C THR A 324 -32.87 1.79 4.58
N VAL A 325 -31.69 1.83 3.98
CA VAL A 325 -31.52 1.50 2.55
C VAL A 325 -30.99 0.07 2.43
N GLU A 326 -31.62 -0.73 1.58
CA GLU A 326 -31.13 -2.05 1.18
C GLU A 326 -29.70 -1.91 0.62
N GLN A 327 -28.72 -2.63 1.17
CA GLN A 327 -27.31 -2.48 0.79
C GLN A 327 -26.78 -3.74 0.10
N ILE A 328 -25.82 -3.57 -0.79
CA ILE A 328 -25.00 -4.66 -1.33
C ILE A 328 -24.24 -5.31 -0.18
N THR A 329 -24.31 -6.63 -0.08
CA THR A 329 -23.61 -7.41 0.95
C THR A 329 -22.20 -7.74 0.46
N TRP A 330 -21.22 -6.99 0.95
CA TRP A 330 -19.81 -7.23 0.63
C TRP A 330 -19.26 -8.38 1.45
N ASN A 331 -18.56 -9.28 0.77
CA ASN A 331 -17.81 -10.35 1.41
C ASN A 331 -16.31 -10.04 1.34
N PRO A 332 -15.49 -10.45 2.33
CA PRO A 332 -14.05 -10.39 2.21
C PRO A 332 -13.57 -11.14 0.96
N TRP A 333 -12.64 -10.53 0.23
CA TRP A 333 -11.98 -11.10 -0.94
C TRP A 333 -10.82 -12.01 -0.52
N SER A 334 -10.58 -13.03 -1.32
CA SER A 334 -9.55 -14.06 -1.12
C SER A 334 -9.30 -14.72 -2.50
N PRO A 335 -8.07 -15.09 -2.90
CA PRO A 335 -7.86 -15.76 -4.18
C PRO A 335 -8.67 -17.06 -4.32
N GLU A 336 -8.82 -17.81 -3.23
CA GLU A 336 -9.57 -19.08 -3.22
C GLU A 336 -11.06 -18.83 -3.38
N LYS A 337 -11.59 -17.77 -2.77
CA LYS A 337 -13.00 -17.41 -2.87
C LYS A 337 -13.34 -16.84 -4.24
N GLU A 338 -12.45 -16.04 -4.81
CA GLU A 338 -12.53 -15.60 -6.21
C GLU A 338 -12.57 -16.83 -7.13
N GLU A 339 -11.59 -17.73 -7.01
CA GLU A 339 -11.50 -18.94 -7.83
C GLU A 339 -12.73 -19.85 -7.68
N ALA A 340 -13.21 -20.06 -6.45
CA ALA A 340 -14.41 -20.87 -6.19
C ALA A 340 -15.68 -20.26 -6.81
N LEU A 341 -15.84 -18.94 -6.75
CA LEU A 341 -16.99 -18.25 -7.34
C LEU A 341 -16.93 -18.25 -8.87
N LEU A 342 -15.73 -18.08 -9.43
CA LEU A 342 -15.49 -18.19 -10.87
C LEU A 342 -15.70 -19.62 -11.37
N ALA A 343 -15.31 -20.64 -10.60
CA ALA A 343 -15.55 -22.05 -10.91
C ALA A 343 -17.04 -22.40 -10.89
N ASP A 344 -17.83 -21.75 -10.04
CA ASP A 344 -19.30 -21.90 -10.01
C ASP A 344 -20.00 -21.21 -11.20
N GLY A 345 -19.27 -20.43 -12.01
CA GLY A 345 -19.80 -19.71 -13.17
C GLY A 345 -20.56 -18.42 -12.83
N ARG A 346 -20.50 -17.97 -11.57
CA ARG A 346 -21.17 -16.73 -11.13
C ARG A 346 -20.39 -15.50 -11.58
N GLY A 347 -21.09 -14.42 -11.89
CA GLY A 347 -20.45 -13.13 -12.10
C GLY A 347 -19.84 -12.62 -10.79
N VAL A 348 -18.60 -12.13 -10.83
CA VAL A 348 -17.86 -11.68 -9.64
C VAL A 348 -17.46 -10.22 -9.81
N PHE A 349 -17.78 -9.38 -8.84
CA PHE A 349 -17.33 -7.99 -8.78
C PHE A 349 -16.44 -7.78 -7.56
N ILE A 350 -15.21 -7.35 -7.79
CA ILE A 350 -14.17 -7.17 -6.78
C ILE A 350 -13.87 -5.68 -6.62
N ASP A 351 -13.95 -5.18 -5.39
CA ASP A 351 -13.55 -3.84 -4.99
C ASP A 351 -12.26 -3.89 -4.17
N PHE A 352 -11.13 -3.56 -4.80
CA PHE A 352 -9.88 -3.29 -4.10
C PHE A 352 -9.91 -1.85 -3.56
N THR A 353 -10.09 -1.73 -2.25
CA THR A 353 -10.37 -0.46 -1.55
C THR A 353 -9.38 -0.24 -0.40
N ALA A 354 -9.31 0.97 0.13
CA ALA A 354 -8.69 1.25 1.43
C ALA A 354 -9.41 2.41 2.16
N ARG A 355 -9.27 2.49 3.49
CA ARG A 355 -9.82 3.58 4.31
C ARG A 355 -9.16 4.93 4.00
N TRP A 356 -7.83 4.95 3.82
CA TRP A 356 -7.05 6.13 3.48
C TRP A 356 -7.22 6.58 2.02
N CYS A 357 -7.84 5.76 1.18
CA CYS A 357 -8.03 6.03 -0.24
C CYS A 357 -9.29 6.89 -0.47
N MET A 358 -9.10 8.20 -0.66
CA MET A 358 -10.18 9.17 -0.86
C MET A 358 -11.12 8.79 -2.02
N SER A 359 -10.55 8.42 -3.18
CA SER A 359 -11.33 7.98 -4.35
C SER A 359 -12.14 6.72 -4.06
N CYS A 360 -11.58 5.75 -3.35
CA CYS A 360 -12.30 4.54 -2.91
C CYS A 360 -13.53 4.91 -2.06
N GLN A 361 -13.35 5.78 -1.06
CA GLN A 361 -14.45 6.20 -0.18
C GLN A 361 -15.54 6.97 -0.93
N VAL A 362 -15.16 7.84 -1.88
CA VAL A 362 -16.11 8.59 -2.72
C VAL A 362 -16.88 7.64 -3.64
N ASN A 363 -16.19 6.67 -4.26
CA ASN A 363 -16.79 5.70 -5.17
C ASN A 363 -17.80 4.78 -4.49
N LYS A 364 -17.65 4.48 -3.20
CA LYS A 364 -18.65 3.71 -2.43
C LYS A 364 -20.05 4.33 -2.49
N GLY A 365 -20.16 5.64 -2.71
CA GLY A 365 -21.43 6.32 -2.93
C GLY A 365 -22.22 5.82 -4.15
N VAL A 366 -21.55 5.17 -5.12
CA VAL A 366 -22.18 4.54 -6.27
C VAL A 366 -22.93 3.26 -5.87
N TYR A 367 -22.41 2.49 -4.92
CA TYR A 367 -23.01 1.23 -4.46
C TYR A 367 -24.32 1.44 -3.69
N TYR A 368 -24.52 2.63 -3.11
CA TYR A 368 -25.75 2.99 -2.41
C TYR A 368 -26.88 3.45 -3.35
N LYS A 369 -26.65 3.49 -4.66
CA LYS A 369 -27.69 3.84 -5.64
C LYS A 369 -28.61 2.65 -5.85
N GLN A 370 -29.92 2.87 -5.70
CA GLN A 370 -30.95 1.82 -5.83
C GLN A 370 -30.84 1.02 -7.14
N SER A 371 -30.59 1.69 -8.28
CA SER A 371 -30.43 1.01 -9.57
C SER A 371 -29.27 0.02 -9.61
N ILE A 372 -28.19 0.30 -8.87
CA ILE A 372 -27.02 -0.58 -8.80
C ILE A 372 -27.35 -1.79 -7.94
N ILE A 373 -27.96 -1.58 -6.77
CA ILE A 373 -28.40 -2.64 -5.85
C ILE A 373 -29.34 -3.61 -6.56
N GLU A 374 -30.35 -3.08 -7.26
CA GLU A 374 -31.31 -3.89 -8.02
C GLU A 374 -30.62 -4.70 -9.11
N LYS A 375 -29.71 -4.08 -9.88
CA LYS A 375 -29.04 -4.76 -10.99
C LYS A 375 -28.07 -5.84 -10.53
N PHE A 376 -27.34 -5.61 -9.43
CA PHE A 376 -26.45 -6.62 -8.83
C PHE A 376 -27.24 -7.84 -8.34
N LYS A 377 -28.43 -7.64 -7.79
CA LYS A 377 -29.35 -8.72 -7.40
C LYS A 377 -29.94 -9.44 -8.60
N GLU A 378 -30.41 -8.72 -9.60
CA GLU A 378 -30.98 -9.28 -10.84
C GLU A 378 -29.98 -10.20 -11.54
N LEU A 379 -28.71 -9.78 -11.64
CA LEU A 379 -27.64 -10.55 -12.26
C LEU A 379 -26.97 -11.55 -11.31
N ASN A 380 -27.41 -11.63 -10.05
CA ASN A 380 -26.85 -12.51 -9.01
C ASN A 380 -25.31 -12.41 -8.90
N ILE A 381 -24.78 -11.18 -8.94
CA ILE A 381 -23.34 -10.90 -8.92
C ILE A 381 -22.81 -11.11 -7.49
N ALA A 382 -21.77 -11.93 -7.36
CA ALA A 382 -21.05 -12.10 -6.11
C ALA A 382 -20.11 -10.91 -5.89
N THR A 383 -20.28 -10.19 -4.78
CA THR A 383 -19.47 -9.02 -4.45
C THR A 383 -18.40 -9.34 -3.41
N LEU A 384 -17.16 -9.06 -3.78
CA LEU A 384 -15.96 -9.26 -2.96
C LEU A 384 -15.26 -7.92 -2.70
N GLN A 385 -14.72 -7.74 -1.50
CA GLN A 385 -13.98 -6.54 -1.10
C GLN A 385 -12.59 -6.94 -0.61
N ALA A 386 -11.55 -6.44 -1.26
CA ALA A 386 -10.15 -6.60 -0.84
C ALA A 386 -9.72 -5.34 -0.09
N ASP A 387 -9.40 -5.44 1.20
CA ASP A 387 -9.10 -4.27 2.04
C ASP A 387 -7.60 -3.99 2.11
N TRP A 388 -7.14 -3.09 1.26
CA TRP A 388 -5.77 -2.58 1.21
C TRP A 388 -5.47 -1.50 2.26
N THR A 389 -6.28 -1.37 3.32
CA THR A 389 -6.03 -0.41 4.40
C THR A 389 -4.71 -0.73 5.11
N LYS A 390 -4.49 -2.00 5.47
CA LYS A 390 -3.20 -2.53 5.94
C LYS A 390 -2.55 -3.30 4.79
N ARG A 391 -1.30 -2.95 4.46
CA ARG A 391 -0.59 -3.60 3.35
C ARG A 391 -0.35 -5.08 3.65
N GLY A 392 -0.64 -5.94 2.68
CA GLY A 392 -0.40 -7.39 2.78
C GLY A 392 0.14 -7.98 1.48
N PRO A 393 0.96 -9.05 1.52
CA PRO A 393 1.56 -9.63 0.32
C PRO A 393 0.52 -10.27 -0.63
N VAL A 394 -0.64 -10.68 -0.13
CA VAL A 394 -1.69 -11.35 -0.91
C VAL A 394 -2.39 -10.38 -1.87
N ILE A 395 -2.96 -9.29 -1.34
CA ILE A 395 -3.60 -8.25 -2.17
C ILE A 395 -2.58 -7.60 -3.09
N LEU A 396 -1.31 -7.43 -2.67
CA LEU A 396 -0.27 -6.86 -3.52
C LEU A 396 -0.05 -7.69 -4.78
N LYS A 397 0.11 -9.01 -4.63
CA LYS A 397 0.25 -9.93 -5.76
C LYS A 397 -0.98 -9.91 -6.66
N ALA A 398 -2.17 -9.74 -6.09
CA ALA A 398 -3.41 -9.64 -6.85
C ALA A 398 -3.50 -8.32 -7.65
N LEU A 399 -3.13 -7.18 -7.06
CA LEU A 399 -3.05 -5.90 -7.76
C LEU A 399 -2.02 -5.97 -8.91
N GLN A 400 -0.85 -6.56 -8.65
CA GLN A 400 0.22 -6.73 -9.64
C GLN A 400 -0.19 -7.60 -10.83
N ARG A 401 -1.08 -8.58 -10.64
CA ARG A 401 -1.69 -9.36 -11.74
C ARG A 401 -2.42 -8.47 -12.76
N TYR A 402 -2.89 -7.30 -12.34
CA TYR A 402 -3.59 -6.33 -13.17
C TYR A 402 -2.72 -5.14 -13.59
N ASP A 403 -1.39 -5.25 -13.47
CA ASP A 403 -0.44 -4.14 -13.67
C ASP A 403 -0.78 -2.91 -12.79
N ARG A 404 -1.28 -3.16 -11.57
CA ARG A 404 -1.59 -2.13 -10.58
C ARG A 404 -0.74 -2.31 -9.33
N GLU A 405 -0.38 -1.18 -8.75
CA GLU A 405 0.42 -1.13 -7.51
C GLU A 405 -0.31 -0.44 -6.36
N GLY A 406 -1.60 -0.13 -6.53
CA GLY A 406 -2.39 0.56 -5.53
C GLY A 406 -3.88 0.52 -5.82
N VAL A 407 -4.64 1.10 -4.89
CA VAL A 407 -6.11 1.20 -4.93
C VAL A 407 -6.53 2.64 -5.28
N PRO A 408 -7.71 2.86 -5.89
CA PRO A 408 -8.78 1.90 -6.15
C PRO A 408 -8.51 1.02 -7.39
N LEU A 409 -8.90 -0.25 -7.32
CA LEU A 409 -9.05 -1.11 -8.47
C LEU A 409 -10.39 -1.85 -8.40
N TYR A 410 -11.08 -1.90 -9.52
CA TYR A 410 -12.39 -2.53 -9.64
C TYR A 410 -12.33 -3.55 -10.76
N VAL A 411 -12.66 -4.79 -10.44
CA VAL A 411 -12.57 -5.92 -11.38
C VAL A 411 -13.93 -6.56 -11.50
N TYR A 412 -14.41 -6.74 -12.72
CA TYR A 412 -15.63 -7.45 -13.00
C TYR A 412 -15.38 -8.67 -13.89
N TYR A 413 -15.81 -9.83 -13.41
CA TYR A 413 -15.88 -11.07 -14.16
C TYR A 413 -17.34 -11.31 -14.55
N PRO A 414 -17.68 -11.28 -15.85
CA PRO A 414 -19.02 -11.63 -16.32
C PRO A 414 -19.43 -13.07 -15.95
N PRO A 415 -20.72 -13.34 -15.73
CA PRO A 415 -21.21 -14.69 -15.52
C PRO A 415 -20.92 -15.59 -16.73
N ARG A 416 -20.66 -16.88 -16.50
CA ARG A 416 -20.36 -17.85 -17.56
C ARG A 416 -21.01 -19.20 -17.30
N GLN A 417 -21.13 -20.02 -18.33
CA GLN A 417 -21.48 -21.42 -18.15
C GLN A 417 -20.29 -22.19 -17.54
N LYS A 418 -20.57 -23.17 -16.67
CA LYS A 418 -19.53 -23.90 -15.90
C LYS A 418 -18.43 -24.52 -16.75
N ASP A 419 -18.73 -24.89 -17.99
CA ASP A 419 -17.82 -25.57 -18.91
C ASP A 419 -17.09 -24.65 -19.90
N GLU A 420 -17.39 -23.34 -19.91
CA GLU A 420 -16.68 -22.36 -20.75
C GLU A 420 -15.42 -21.84 -20.04
N PRO A 421 -14.30 -21.60 -20.74
CA PRO A 421 -13.11 -21.03 -20.12
C PRO A 421 -13.41 -19.66 -19.47
N VAL A 422 -12.73 -19.35 -18.37
CA VAL A 422 -12.85 -18.05 -17.69
C VAL A 422 -12.45 -16.94 -18.65
N LYS A 423 -13.37 -16.01 -18.94
CA LYS A 423 -13.10 -14.82 -19.75
C LYS A 423 -12.16 -13.86 -19.01
N ASP A 424 -11.45 -13.04 -19.78
CA ASP A 424 -10.60 -11.99 -19.21
C ASP A 424 -11.41 -11.01 -18.35
N PRO A 425 -10.86 -10.55 -17.22
CA PRO A 425 -11.52 -9.60 -16.34
C PRO A 425 -11.68 -8.23 -16.99
N ILE A 426 -12.82 -7.58 -16.74
CA ILE A 426 -13.06 -6.21 -17.15
C ILE A 426 -12.65 -5.27 -16.03
N LEU A 427 -11.64 -4.44 -16.27
CA LEU A 427 -11.17 -3.44 -15.31
C LEU A 427 -12.00 -2.16 -15.46
N LEU A 428 -12.53 -1.65 -14.35
CA LEU A 428 -13.24 -0.37 -14.32
C LEU A 428 -12.27 0.77 -13.97
N PRO A 429 -12.55 2.02 -14.41
CA PRO A 429 -11.72 3.17 -14.09
C PRO A 429 -11.68 3.50 -12.59
N GLU A 430 -10.62 4.18 -12.16
CA GLU A 430 -10.41 4.59 -10.76
C GLU A 430 -11.53 5.50 -10.20
N ILE A 431 -12.26 6.19 -11.06
CA ILE A 431 -13.43 7.00 -10.69
C ILE A 431 -14.68 6.29 -11.18
N LEU A 432 -15.47 5.79 -10.24
CA LEU A 432 -16.73 5.12 -10.56
C LEU A 432 -17.86 6.12 -10.70
N THR A 433 -18.73 5.86 -11.67
CA THR A 433 -20.03 6.50 -11.76
C THR A 433 -21.10 5.43 -11.96
N GLN A 434 -22.34 5.75 -11.60
CA GLN A 434 -23.49 4.85 -11.80
C GLN A 434 -23.58 4.38 -13.26
N LYS A 435 -23.34 5.27 -14.24
CA LYS A 435 -23.37 4.95 -15.66
C LYS A 435 -22.27 3.97 -16.06
N ILE A 436 -21.06 4.13 -15.53
CA ILE A 436 -19.92 3.25 -15.83
C ILE A 436 -20.23 1.84 -15.34
N VAL A 437 -20.62 1.71 -14.06
CA VAL A 437 -20.89 0.40 -13.45
C VAL A 437 -22.03 -0.32 -14.17
N LEU A 438 -23.18 0.35 -14.39
CA LEU A 438 -24.30 -0.24 -15.11
C LEU A 438 -23.92 -0.68 -16.52
N LYS A 439 -23.21 0.17 -17.27
CA LYS A 439 -22.82 -0.16 -18.64
C LYS A 439 -21.89 -1.38 -18.69
N VAL A 440 -20.91 -1.46 -17.81
CA VAL A 440 -19.95 -2.59 -17.79
C VAL A 440 -20.63 -3.91 -17.41
N ILE A 441 -21.51 -3.90 -16.39
CA ILE A 441 -22.19 -5.13 -15.96
C ILE A 441 -23.30 -5.57 -16.92
N GLU A 442 -23.86 -4.66 -17.73
CA GLU A 442 -24.91 -4.97 -18.71
C GLU A 442 -24.35 -5.36 -20.07
N GLU A 443 -23.30 -4.67 -20.54
CA GLU A 443 -22.73 -4.90 -21.86
C GLU A 443 -21.58 -5.91 -21.84
N GLU A 444 -21.04 -6.26 -20.67
CA GLU A 444 -19.85 -7.13 -20.51
C GLU A 444 -18.63 -6.64 -21.31
N GLU A 445 -18.54 -5.33 -21.51
CA GLU A 445 -17.47 -4.70 -22.28
C GLU A 445 -16.74 -3.63 -21.43
N PRO A 446 -15.42 -3.43 -21.65
CA PRO A 446 -14.68 -2.39 -20.94
C PRO A 446 -15.26 -1.00 -21.22
N TYR A 447 -15.42 -0.19 -20.17
CA TYR A 447 -15.86 1.19 -20.33
C TYR A 447 -14.71 2.05 -20.85
N PHE A 448 -14.68 2.26 -22.16
CA PHE A 448 -13.82 3.27 -22.77
C PHE A 448 -14.52 4.64 -22.68
N VAL A 449 -14.01 5.53 -21.83
CA VAL A 449 -14.22 6.97 -22.04
C VAL A 449 -13.63 7.26 -23.40
N ALA A 450 -14.41 7.80 -24.34
CA ALA A 450 -13.94 8.19 -25.68
C ALA A 450 -12.56 8.83 -25.55
N GLU A 451 -11.55 8.08 -25.99
CA GLU A 451 -10.16 8.38 -25.71
C GLU A 451 -9.87 9.80 -26.19
N ALA A 452 -9.18 10.57 -25.36
CA ALA A 452 -8.25 11.56 -25.87
C ALA A 452 -7.09 10.80 -26.55
N ASN A 453 -7.40 10.09 -27.64
CA ASN A 453 -6.51 9.14 -28.34
C ASN A 453 -5.36 9.81 -29.07
N SER A 454 -5.31 11.14 -29.04
CA SER A 454 -4.12 11.84 -29.46
C SER A 454 -3.24 11.98 -28.23
N PHE A 455 -2.01 11.46 -28.32
CA PHE A 455 -0.90 11.89 -27.45
C PHE A 455 -0.88 13.43 -27.27
N LEU A 456 -1.34 14.18 -28.27
CA LEU A 456 -1.60 15.62 -28.22
C LEU A 456 -2.60 16.05 -27.12
N GLY A 457 -3.66 15.30 -26.87
CA GLY A 457 -4.61 15.53 -25.77
C GLY A 457 -3.94 15.40 -24.41
N ILE A 458 -3.11 14.37 -24.22
CA ILE A 458 -2.29 14.19 -23.01
C ILE A 458 -1.35 15.39 -22.83
N LEU A 459 -0.69 15.83 -23.91
CA LEU A 459 0.16 17.02 -23.88
C LEU A 459 -0.61 18.30 -23.51
N GLY A 460 -1.85 18.44 -24.00
CA GLY A 460 -2.75 19.53 -23.65
C GLY A 460 -3.10 19.55 -22.16
N PHE A 461 -3.48 18.39 -21.60
CA PHE A 461 -3.74 18.26 -20.16
C PHE A 461 -2.48 18.49 -19.33
N ALA A 462 -1.32 17.99 -19.77
CA ALA A 462 -0.04 18.22 -19.11
C ALA A 462 0.32 19.72 -19.08
N PHE A 463 0.10 20.44 -20.18
CA PHE A 463 0.31 21.88 -20.24
C PHE A 463 -0.64 22.63 -19.30
N ILE A 464 -1.94 22.29 -19.31
CA ILE A 464 -2.95 22.89 -18.42
C ILE A 464 -2.59 22.60 -16.95
N GLY A 465 -2.17 21.37 -16.64
CA GLY A 465 -1.66 20.99 -15.33
C GLY A 465 -0.53 21.89 -14.89
N GLY A 466 0.49 22.07 -15.76
CA GLY A 466 1.58 23.02 -15.55
C GLY A 466 1.12 24.47 -15.32
N VAL A 467 0.10 24.95 -16.03
CA VAL A 467 -0.48 26.28 -15.79
C VAL A 467 -1.11 26.35 -14.39
N ILE A 468 -1.87 25.34 -14.00
CA ILE A 468 -2.54 25.25 -12.69
C ILE A 468 -1.50 25.25 -11.55
N LEU A 469 -0.31 24.70 -11.76
CA LEU A 469 0.78 24.72 -10.77
C LEU A 469 1.15 26.15 -10.31
N ASN A 470 0.93 27.19 -11.12
CA ASN A 470 1.14 28.58 -10.72
C ASN A 470 0.10 29.10 -9.71
N LEU A 471 -1.06 28.46 -9.62
CA LEU A 471 -2.11 28.75 -8.64
C LEU A 471 -1.86 28.06 -7.30
N MET A 472 -0.89 27.14 -7.24
CA MET A 472 -0.58 26.45 -5.99
C MET A 472 0.06 27.39 -4.97
N PRO A 473 -0.41 27.37 -3.70
CA PRO A 473 0.04 28.30 -2.67
C PRO A 473 1.56 28.38 -2.43
N CYS A 474 2.33 27.32 -2.71
CA CYS A 474 3.79 27.31 -2.51
C CYS A 474 4.58 28.01 -3.61
N VAL A 475 4.01 28.14 -4.82
CA VAL A 475 4.66 28.80 -5.95
C VAL A 475 4.48 30.32 -5.87
N PHE A 476 3.38 30.74 -5.24
CA PHE A 476 2.97 32.14 -5.17
C PHE A 476 4.02 33.09 -4.58
N PRO A 477 4.74 32.75 -3.48
CA PRO A 477 5.78 33.63 -2.93
C PRO A 477 6.92 33.91 -3.92
N VAL A 478 7.33 32.91 -4.70
CA VAL A 478 8.41 33.04 -5.70
C VAL A 478 7.93 33.84 -6.91
N LEU A 479 6.69 33.57 -7.35
CA LEU A 479 6.04 34.27 -8.47
C LEU A 479 5.84 35.75 -8.19
N GLY A 480 5.33 36.11 -7.01
CA GLY A 480 5.12 37.51 -6.61
C GLY A 480 6.42 38.32 -6.56
N LEU A 481 7.48 37.76 -5.99
CA LEU A 481 8.79 38.42 -5.92
C LEU A 481 9.40 38.65 -7.31
N LYS A 482 9.27 37.67 -8.21
CA LYS A 482 9.87 37.77 -9.55
C LYS A 482 9.08 38.70 -10.48
N ILE A 483 7.75 38.66 -10.46
CA ILE A 483 6.90 39.66 -11.15
C ILE A 483 7.32 41.08 -10.74
N MET A 484 7.65 41.29 -9.46
CA MET A 484 8.09 42.61 -8.97
C MET A 484 9.49 43.02 -9.44
N SER A 485 10.40 42.07 -9.63
CA SER A 485 11.68 42.33 -10.30
C SER A 485 11.47 42.81 -11.75
N PHE A 486 10.48 42.23 -12.45
CA PHE A 486 10.12 42.63 -13.81
C PHE A 486 9.39 43.98 -13.86
N VAL A 487 8.45 44.24 -12.95
CA VAL A 487 7.75 45.54 -12.86
C VAL A 487 8.74 46.67 -12.59
N LYS A 488 9.73 46.46 -11.70
CA LYS A 488 10.80 47.44 -11.45
C LYS A 488 11.71 47.66 -12.67
N LYS A 489 11.81 46.65 -13.55
CA LYS A 489 12.54 46.71 -14.82
C LYS A 489 11.65 47.03 -16.03
N ALA A 490 10.37 47.31 -15.84
CA ALA A 490 9.42 47.58 -16.93
C ALA A 490 9.68 48.95 -17.62
N GLY A 491 10.64 49.74 -17.12
CA GLY A 491 11.21 50.90 -17.80
C GLY A 491 12.51 50.62 -18.57
N GLU A 492 13.02 49.38 -18.57
CA GLU A 492 14.16 48.94 -19.36
C GLU A 492 13.74 48.42 -20.74
N ASP A 493 14.71 48.22 -21.63
CA ASP A 493 14.51 47.72 -23.00
C ASP A 493 13.69 46.40 -23.04
N THR A 494 12.62 46.41 -23.82
CA THR A 494 11.71 45.27 -24.05
C THR A 494 12.43 43.99 -24.49
N SER A 495 13.58 44.11 -25.17
CA SER A 495 14.40 42.97 -25.57
C SER A 495 15.01 42.24 -24.37
N LYS A 496 15.47 42.99 -23.36
CA LYS A 496 16.07 42.41 -22.14
C LYS A 496 15.04 41.67 -21.31
N VAL A 497 13.81 42.20 -21.23
CA VAL A 497 12.69 41.57 -20.50
C VAL A 497 12.34 40.20 -21.10
N ARG A 498 12.32 40.08 -22.44
CA ARG A 498 12.08 38.80 -23.14
C ARG A 498 13.18 37.77 -22.85
N ILE A 499 14.45 38.18 -22.91
CA ILE A 499 15.58 37.27 -22.61
C ILE A 499 15.49 36.76 -21.17
N HIS A 500 15.17 37.63 -20.21
CA HIS A 500 14.96 37.22 -18.82
C HIS A 500 13.82 36.19 -18.66
N GLY A 501 12.72 36.33 -19.43
CA GLY A 501 11.63 35.35 -19.47
C GLY A 501 12.06 33.99 -20.03
N ILE A 502 12.82 33.98 -21.13
CA ILE A 502 13.36 32.75 -21.74
C ILE A 502 14.34 32.06 -20.79
N VAL A 503 15.25 32.82 -20.16
CA VAL A 503 16.24 32.26 -19.23
C VAL A 503 15.57 31.67 -17.98
N PHE A 504 14.48 32.27 -17.51
CA PHE A 504 13.64 31.68 -16.46
C PHE A 504 13.01 30.35 -16.91
N ALA A 505 12.40 30.32 -18.10
CA ALA A 505 11.79 29.11 -18.66
C ALA A 505 12.82 27.98 -18.86
N LEU A 506 14.05 28.31 -19.28
CA LEU A 506 15.16 27.36 -19.37
C LEU A 506 15.53 26.77 -18.01
N GLY A 507 15.51 27.59 -16.95
CA GLY A 507 15.72 27.11 -15.58
C GLY A 507 14.66 26.08 -15.16
N VAL A 508 13.39 26.35 -15.47
CA VAL A 508 12.28 25.42 -15.20
C VAL A 508 12.41 24.13 -16.03
N LEU A 509 12.64 24.24 -17.34
CA LEU A 509 12.81 23.09 -18.24
C LEU A 509 13.94 22.17 -17.78
N LEU A 510 15.11 22.74 -17.48
CA LEU A 510 16.26 21.95 -17.03
C LEU A 510 15.97 21.26 -15.69
N SER A 511 15.27 21.90 -14.76
CA SER A 511 14.85 21.25 -13.50
C SER A 511 13.99 20.02 -13.75
N PHE A 512 12.96 20.13 -14.60
CA PHE A 512 12.07 19.01 -14.92
C PHE A 512 12.81 17.89 -15.68
N TRP A 513 13.74 18.24 -16.58
CA TRP A 513 14.58 17.26 -17.29
C TRP A 513 15.56 16.53 -16.37
N ILE A 514 16.18 17.23 -15.42
CA ILE A 514 17.03 16.61 -14.39
C ILE A 514 16.18 15.67 -13.53
N LEU A 515 15.00 16.12 -13.09
CA LEU A 515 14.10 15.32 -12.27
C LEU A 515 13.69 14.02 -12.98
N VAL A 516 13.16 14.11 -14.22
CA VAL A 516 12.74 12.92 -14.97
C VAL A 516 13.93 12.03 -15.34
N GLY A 517 15.10 12.61 -15.65
CA GLY A 517 16.31 11.85 -15.93
C GLY A 517 16.81 11.05 -14.72
N VAL A 518 16.79 11.65 -13.52
CA VAL A 518 17.11 10.93 -12.28
C VAL A 518 16.09 9.83 -12.00
N LEU A 519 14.80 10.11 -12.16
CA LEU A 519 13.74 9.13 -11.93
C LEU A 519 13.85 7.91 -12.87
N LEU A 520 14.08 8.16 -14.17
CA LEU A 520 14.29 7.09 -15.15
C LEU A 520 15.60 6.33 -14.92
N GLY A 521 16.68 7.01 -14.53
CA GLY A 521 17.95 6.34 -14.20
C GLY A 521 17.85 5.45 -12.96
N LEU A 522 17.05 5.86 -11.96
CA LEU A 522 16.76 5.04 -10.79
C LEU A 522 15.93 3.81 -11.15
N ARG A 523 14.94 3.96 -12.05
CA ARG A 523 14.12 2.87 -12.58
C ARG A 523 14.98 1.80 -13.26
N ASP A 524 15.93 2.19 -14.11
CA ASP A 524 16.74 1.21 -14.83
C ASP A 524 17.78 0.52 -13.92
N SER A 525 18.20 1.19 -12.83
CA SER A 525 19.21 0.65 -11.89
C SER A 525 18.61 -0.25 -10.82
N LEU A 526 17.35 -0.03 -10.43
CA LEU A 526 16.61 -0.82 -9.45
C LEU A 526 15.62 -1.69 -10.25
N GLN A 527 15.94 -2.96 -10.48
CA GLN A 527 15.10 -3.92 -11.25
C GLN A 527 13.72 -4.23 -10.62
N GLY A 528 13.26 -3.42 -9.66
CA GLY A 528 11.92 -3.50 -9.09
C GLY A 528 11.07 -2.34 -9.61
N ASP A 529 9.80 -2.60 -9.87
CA ASP A 529 8.82 -1.60 -10.26
C ASP A 529 8.79 -0.47 -9.21
N LEU A 530 9.35 0.69 -9.59
CA LEU A 530 9.39 1.87 -8.75
C LEU A 530 8.00 2.53 -8.76
N GLY A 531 7.10 2.07 -7.90
CA GLY A 531 5.87 2.82 -7.66
C GLY A 531 6.16 4.16 -6.99
N TRP A 532 5.71 5.24 -7.62
CA TRP A 532 5.83 6.60 -7.08
C TRP A 532 4.54 6.98 -6.36
N GLY A 533 4.63 7.49 -5.13
CA GLY A 533 3.48 7.82 -4.29
C GLY A 533 3.27 6.88 -3.10
N PHE A 534 3.99 5.76 -3.02
CA PHE A 534 4.00 4.88 -1.83
C PHE A 534 4.44 5.58 -0.55
N GLN A 535 5.16 6.71 -0.66
CA GLN A 535 5.55 7.52 0.47
C GLN A 535 4.31 8.05 1.23
N LEU A 536 3.20 8.35 0.52
CA LEU A 536 1.95 8.83 1.13
C LEU A 536 1.13 7.74 1.83
N GLN A 537 1.60 6.49 1.79
CA GLN A 537 1.01 5.37 2.51
C GLN A 537 1.88 4.97 3.73
N GLU A 538 3.00 5.65 3.97
CA GLU A 538 3.85 5.41 5.14
C GLU A 538 3.50 6.44 6.24
N PRO A 539 3.07 6.00 7.44
CA PRO A 539 2.59 6.90 8.50
C PRO A 539 3.57 8.01 8.88
N ILE A 540 4.87 7.70 9.01
CA ILE A 540 5.88 8.66 9.45
C ILE A 540 6.07 9.78 8.42
N PHE A 541 6.12 9.43 7.14
CA PHE A 541 6.25 10.36 6.03
C PHE A 541 5.02 11.27 5.92
N VAL A 542 3.81 10.70 6.00
CA VAL A 542 2.55 11.48 5.97
C VAL A 542 2.50 12.46 7.13
N PHE A 543 2.88 12.03 8.34
CA PHE A 543 2.97 12.90 9.50
C PHE A 543 3.98 14.04 9.29
N GLY A 544 5.19 13.72 8.81
CA GLY A 544 6.23 14.71 8.51
C GLY A 544 5.77 15.74 7.47
N LEU A 545 5.10 15.30 6.40
CA LEU A 545 4.54 16.18 5.38
C LEU A 545 3.40 17.07 5.93
N ALA A 546 2.52 16.51 6.76
CA ALA A 546 1.44 17.27 7.40
C ALA A 546 1.99 18.38 8.30
N VAL A 547 3.01 18.09 9.12
CA VAL A 547 3.70 19.09 9.96
C VAL A 547 4.34 20.17 9.09
N PHE A 548 5.05 19.79 8.03
CA PHE A 548 5.67 20.75 7.12
C PHE A 548 4.65 21.69 6.46
N LEU A 549 3.56 21.14 5.90
CA LEU A 549 2.50 21.93 5.27
C LEU A 549 1.75 22.80 6.28
N LEU A 550 1.58 22.34 7.52
CA LEU A 550 0.98 23.14 8.59
C LEU A 550 1.84 24.36 8.95
N ILE A 551 3.16 24.17 9.11
CA ILE A 551 4.12 25.26 9.35
C ILE A 551 4.06 26.27 8.19
N PHE A 552 4.03 25.78 6.96
CA PHE A 552 3.97 26.63 5.78
C PHE A 552 2.63 27.40 5.70
N ALA A 553 1.50 26.76 5.98
CA ALA A 553 0.19 27.40 6.05
C ALA A 553 0.12 28.49 7.13
N MET A 554 0.71 28.25 8.31
CA MET A 554 0.84 29.25 9.38
C MET A 554 1.71 30.45 8.96
N SER A 555 2.73 30.23 8.14
CA SER A 555 3.52 31.34 7.59
C SER A 555 2.74 32.15 6.53
N LEU A 556 1.91 31.48 5.72
CA LEU A 556 1.05 32.17 4.76
C LEU A 556 -0.07 32.96 5.43
N SER A 557 -0.66 32.44 6.51
CA SER A 557 -1.69 33.12 7.30
C SER A 557 -1.15 34.31 8.10
N GLY A 558 0.18 34.42 8.25
CA GLY A 558 0.87 35.55 8.86
C GLY A 558 1.09 35.41 10.36
N VAL A 559 1.05 34.19 10.90
CA VAL A 559 1.38 33.90 12.31
C VAL A 559 2.86 34.22 12.57
N PHE A 560 3.73 33.88 11.61
CA PHE A 560 5.13 34.27 11.59
C PHE A 560 5.60 34.41 10.14
N GLU A 561 6.58 35.28 9.91
CA GLU A 561 7.21 35.38 8.60
C GLU A 561 8.38 34.40 8.54
N MET A 562 8.26 33.38 7.69
CA MET A 562 9.40 32.53 7.33
C MET A 562 10.34 33.40 6.49
N GLY A 563 11.31 34.03 7.15
CA GLY A 563 12.27 34.90 6.48
C GLY A 563 13.01 34.15 5.37
N MET A 564 13.44 34.88 4.33
CA MET A 564 14.25 34.39 3.21
C MET A 564 15.61 33.73 3.63
N SER A 565 15.90 33.57 4.92
CA SER A 565 17.12 32.91 5.41
C SER A 565 17.08 31.39 5.26
N PHE A 566 15.92 30.73 5.33
CA PHE A 566 15.80 29.27 5.07
C PHE A 566 15.99 28.95 3.57
N THR A 567 15.73 29.92 2.70
CA THR A 567 16.12 29.90 1.28
C THR A 567 17.57 30.39 1.05
N GLY A 568 18.38 30.56 2.09
CA GLY A 568 19.56 31.45 2.13
C GLY A 568 20.67 31.20 1.12
N VAL A 569 20.79 29.99 0.55
CA VAL A 569 21.74 29.71 -0.55
C VAL A 569 21.13 30.05 -1.92
N GLY A 570 19.88 29.68 -2.16
CA GLY A 570 19.16 29.94 -3.41
C GLY A 570 18.64 31.38 -3.55
N GLY A 571 18.20 32.00 -2.46
CA GLY A 571 17.70 33.37 -2.41
C GLY A 571 18.78 34.42 -2.65
N LYS A 572 20.01 34.18 -2.16
CA LYS A 572 21.18 35.04 -2.47
C LYS A 572 21.59 34.94 -3.93
N LEU A 573 21.52 33.75 -4.54
CA LEU A 573 21.81 33.55 -5.97
C LEU A 573 20.70 34.10 -6.87
N SER A 574 19.43 33.92 -6.50
CA SER A 574 18.25 34.44 -7.20
C SER A 574 18.08 35.95 -7.05
N GLY A 575 18.67 36.54 -5.99
CA GLY A 575 18.71 37.98 -5.75
C GLY A 575 19.82 38.72 -6.53
N LYS A 576 20.76 38.00 -7.17
CA LYS A 576 21.74 38.63 -8.06
C LYS A 576 21.06 39.22 -9.29
N SER A 577 21.41 40.45 -9.65
CA SER A 577 20.98 41.08 -10.89
C SER A 577 21.60 40.38 -12.10
N GLY A 578 20.79 40.06 -13.11
CA GLY A 578 21.26 39.48 -14.38
C GLY A 578 20.54 38.20 -14.79
N TYR A 579 21.00 37.58 -15.88
CA TYR A 579 20.39 36.38 -16.45
C TYR A 579 20.53 35.16 -15.51
N LEU A 580 21.67 35.04 -14.84
CA LEU A 580 21.93 33.95 -13.88
C LEU A 580 20.89 33.91 -12.74
N GLY A 581 20.55 35.06 -12.17
CA GLY A 581 19.50 35.16 -11.14
C GLY A 581 18.08 34.86 -11.68
N SER A 582 17.87 34.90 -13.00
CA SER A 582 16.59 34.52 -13.62
C SER A 582 16.51 33.02 -13.87
N PHE A 583 17.63 32.40 -14.27
CA PHE A 583 17.75 30.96 -14.39
C PHE A 583 17.53 30.26 -13.04
N PHE A 584 18.27 30.65 -12.00
CA PHE A 584 18.13 30.05 -10.67
C PHE A 584 16.78 30.34 -10.01
N SER A 585 16.12 31.44 -10.38
CA SER A 585 14.75 31.71 -9.95
C SER A 585 13.76 30.69 -10.52
N GLY A 586 13.95 30.26 -11.78
CA GLY A 586 13.15 29.19 -12.38
C GLY A 586 13.43 27.83 -11.74
N PHE A 587 14.71 27.54 -11.48
CA PHE A 587 15.13 26.32 -10.79
C PHE A 587 14.55 26.24 -9.35
N LEU A 588 14.67 27.32 -8.59
CA LEU A 588 14.14 27.41 -7.22
C LEU A 588 12.61 27.33 -7.19
N ALA A 589 11.93 27.93 -8.18
CA ALA A 589 10.47 27.82 -8.29
C ALA A 589 10.04 26.35 -8.37
N THR A 590 10.75 25.52 -9.13
CA THR A 590 10.45 24.08 -9.23
C THR A 590 10.68 23.35 -7.91
N ILE A 591 11.78 23.61 -7.20
CA ILE A 591 12.10 22.94 -5.93
C ILE A 591 11.10 23.31 -4.82
N VAL A 592 10.76 24.60 -4.69
CA VAL A 592 9.83 25.08 -3.66
C VAL A 592 8.40 24.60 -3.94
N ALA A 593 8.09 24.30 -5.20
CA ALA A 593 6.81 23.79 -5.63
C ALA A 593 6.60 22.31 -5.30
N THR A 594 7.67 21.50 -5.32
CA THR A 594 7.63 20.04 -5.16
C THR A 594 6.81 19.56 -3.95
N PRO A 595 6.96 20.11 -2.72
CA PRO A 595 6.28 19.57 -1.55
C PRO A 595 4.74 19.60 -1.62
N CYS A 596 4.15 20.63 -2.25
CA CYS A 596 2.70 20.70 -2.42
C CYS A 596 2.19 20.15 -3.74
N MET A 597 3.08 19.83 -4.67
CA MET A 597 2.75 19.14 -5.91
C MET A 597 2.77 17.63 -5.76
N ALA A 598 3.59 17.09 -4.85
CA ALA A 598 3.78 15.66 -4.67
C ALA A 598 2.47 14.86 -4.53
N PRO A 599 1.45 15.29 -3.75
CA PRO A 599 0.19 14.54 -3.66
C PRO A 599 -0.63 14.49 -4.95
N PHE A 600 -0.49 15.51 -5.82
CA PHE A 600 -1.29 15.64 -7.03
C PHE A 600 -0.57 15.12 -8.27
N LEU A 601 0.76 15.24 -8.30
CA LEU A 601 1.58 14.75 -9.39
C LEU A 601 1.80 13.23 -9.31
N GLY A 602 1.40 12.59 -8.19
CA GLY A 602 1.56 11.15 -7.86
C GLY A 602 1.37 10.24 -9.06
N VAL A 603 0.12 10.23 -9.51
CA VAL A 603 -0.38 9.42 -10.61
C VAL A 603 0.29 9.78 -11.94
N ALA A 604 0.54 11.07 -12.18
CA ALA A 604 1.15 11.53 -13.43
C ALA A 604 2.63 11.09 -13.56
N VAL A 605 3.39 11.14 -12.46
CA VAL A 605 4.78 10.67 -12.44
C VAL A 605 4.82 9.15 -12.54
N GLY A 606 3.96 8.41 -11.82
CA GLY A 606 3.86 6.95 -11.93
C GLY A 606 3.52 6.50 -13.35
N ALA A 607 2.52 7.12 -13.98
CA ALA A 607 2.18 6.85 -15.38
C ALA A 607 3.34 7.19 -16.33
N ALA A 608 4.07 8.29 -16.10
CA ALA A 608 5.24 8.63 -16.91
C ALA A 608 6.40 7.64 -16.76
N LEU A 609 6.55 7.02 -15.59
CA LEU A 609 7.54 5.96 -15.36
C LEU A 609 7.19 4.66 -16.09
N ALA A 610 5.91 4.38 -16.35
CA ALA A 610 5.50 3.23 -17.17
C ALA A 610 5.72 3.44 -18.68
N MET A 611 5.90 4.70 -19.12
CA MET A 611 6.05 5.05 -20.53
C MET A 611 7.50 4.92 -21.03
N PRO A 612 7.71 4.84 -22.37
CA PRO A 612 9.04 4.98 -22.96
C PRO A 612 9.68 6.32 -22.59
N TRP A 613 11.00 6.33 -22.39
CA TRP A 613 11.73 7.52 -21.93
C TRP A 613 11.45 8.79 -22.75
N HIS A 614 11.38 8.68 -24.09
CA HIS A 614 11.04 9.80 -24.96
C HIS A 614 9.68 10.44 -24.61
N SER A 615 8.64 9.62 -24.41
CA SER A 615 7.29 10.10 -24.09
C SER A 615 7.26 10.80 -22.74
N ALA A 616 7.97 10.25 -21.73
CA ALA A 616 8.11 10.86 -20.42
C ALA A 616 8.75 12.25 -20.51
N PHE A 617 9.85 12.41 -21.25
CA PHE A 617 10.51 13.70 -21.47
C PHE A 617 9.59 14.73 -22.16
N ILE A 618 8.79 14.31 -23.15
CA ILE A 618 7.87 15.21 -23.85
C ILE A 618 6.74 15.68 -22.92
N ILE A 619 6.16 14.78 -22.11
CA ILE A 619 5.11 15.13 -21.14
C ILE A 619 5.65 16.10 -20.09
N PHE A 620 6.80 15.81 -19.48
CA PHE A 620 7.45 16.69 -18.49
C PHE A 620 7.82 18.06 -19.09
N THR A 621 8.21 18.09 -20.37
CA THR A 621 8.43 19.35 -21.10
C THR A 621 7.13 20.14 -21.23
N SER A 622 6.00 19.49 -21.53
CA SER A 622 4.70 20.16 -21.60
C SER A 622 4.28 20.75 -20.25
N ILE A 623 4.47 20.01 -19.15
CA ILE A 623 4.21 20.50 -17.78
C ILE A 623 5.11 21.71 -17.46
N ALA A 624 6.41 21.61 -17.75
CA ALA A 624 7.37 22.69 -17.52
C ALA A 624 7.05 23.96 -18.34
N LEU A 625 6.64 23.80 -19.60
CA LEU A 625 6.16 24.90 -20.43
C LEU A 625 4.88 25.52 -19.87
N GLY A 626 3.95 24.71 -19.37
CA GLY A 626 2.76 25.18 -18.67
C GLY A 626 3.11 26.03 -17.45
N LEU A 627 4.05 25.55 -16.61
CA LEU A 627 4.52 26.28 -15.43
C LEU A 627 5.22 27.60 -15.81
N ALA A 628 6.05 27.60 -16.86
CA ALA A 628 6.74 28.78 -17.34
C ALA A 628 5.84 29.76 -18.13
N SER A 629 4.68 29.30 -18.62
CA SER A 629 3.84 30.05 -19.55
C SER A 629 3.40 31.44 -19.06
N PRO A 630 3.03 31.68 -17.77
CA PRO A 630 2.61 33.01 -17.35
C PRO A 630 3.76 34.02 -17.47
N TYR A 631 4.99 33.59 -17.21
CA TYR A 631 6.18 34.43 -17.32
C TYR A 631 6.57 34.71 -18.77
N ILE A 632 6.53 33.68 -19.62
CA ILE A 632 6.78 33.84 -21.05
C ILE A 632 5.76 34.83 -21.63
N LEU A 633 4.47 34.65 -21.33
CA LEU A 633 3.40 35.54 -21.80
C LEU A 633 3.58 36.99 -21.31
N LEU A 634 3.86 37.19 -20.02
CA LEU A 634 4.11 38.53 -19.48
C LEU A 634 5.36 39.19 -20.09
N SER A 635 6.40 38.40 -20.40
CA SER A 635 7.61 38.90 -21.05
C SER A 635 7.40 39.25 -22.54
N LEU A 636 6.54 38.51 -23.25
CA LEU A 636 6.18 38.75 -24.65
C LEU A 636 5.26 39.96 -24.80
N PHE A 637 4.36 40.18 -23.84
CA PHE A 637 3.40 41.29 -23.80
C PHE A 637 3.61 42.23 -22.60
N PRO A 638 4.67 43.06 -22.58
CA PRO A 638 4.97 43.97 -21.46
C PRO A 638 3.83 44.94 -21.10
N LYS A 639 2.94 45.25 -22.06
CA LYS A 639 1.74 46.08 -21.82
C LYS A 639 0.74 45.45 -20.86
N TRP A 640 0.81 44.14 -20.61
CA TRP A 640 -0.06 43.46 -19.64
C TRP A 640 0.46 43.66 -18.21
N ILE A 641 1.78 43.84 -18.05
CA ILE A 641 2.42 44.13 -16.76
C ILE A 641 1.92 45.46 -16.20
N SER A 642 1.68 46.46 -17.04
CA SER A 642 1.15 47.77 -16.60
C SER A 642 -0.31 47.74 -16.16
N ARG A 643 -1.06 46.66 -16.44
CA ARG A 643 -2.43 46.44 -15.94
C ARG A 643 -2.48 45.64 -14.63
N LEU A 644 -1.37 45.06 -14.18
CA LEU A 644 -1.35 44.31 -12.93
C LEU A 644 -1.51 45.27 -11.74
N PRO A 645 -2.32 44.90 -10.72
CA PRO A 645 -2.45 45.70 -9.52
C PRO A 645 -1.08 45.78 -8.81
N LYS A 646 -0.71 46.98 -8.37
CA LYS A 646 0.50 47.18 -7.57
C LYS A 646 0.42 46.33 -6.29
N PRO A 647 1.53 45.73 -5.81
CA PRO A 647 1.52 45.01 -4.54
C PRO A 647 1.12 45.96 -3.42
N GLY A 648 0.25 45.47 -2.55
CA GLY A 648 -0.29 46.17 -1.41
C GLY A 648 -1.16 45.20 -0.62
N ALA A 649 -2.09 45.73 0.18
CA ALA A 649 -2.93 44.93 1.09
C ALA A 649 -3.75 43.80 0.42
N TRP A 650 -4.04 43.91 -0.89
CA TRP A 650 -4.66 42.82 -1.66
C TRP A 650 -3.79 41.56 -1.71
N MET A 651 -2.47 41.72 -1.93
CA MET A 651 -1.52 40.62 -2.04
C MET A 651 -1.44 39.82 -0.74
N ASP A 652 -1.41 40.52 0.40
CA ASP A 652 -1.41 39.88 1.72
C ASP A 652 -2.74 39.18 2.01
N THR A 653 -3.86 39.77 1.59
CA THR A 653 -5.18 39.15 1.73
C THR A 653 -5.28 37.87 0.88
N PHE A 654 -4.75 37.90 -0.34
CA PHE A 654 -4.70 36.73 -1.22
C PHE A 654 -3.76 35.65 -0.68
N LYS A 655 -2.57 36.02 -0.19
CA LYS A 655 -1.62 35.12 0.48
C LYS A 655 -2.28 34.40 1.66
N GLN A 656 -2.99 35.14 2.52
CA GLN A 656 -3.72 34.58 3.66
C GLN A 656 -4.89 33.68 3.22
N ALA A 657 -5.63 34.05 2.16
CA ALA A 657 -6.68 33.21 1.60
C ALA A 657 -6.14 31.87 1.10
N MET A 658 -4.94 31.86 0.50
CA MET A 658 -4.26 30.65 0.02
C MET A 658 -3.71 29.74 1.13
N ALA A 659 -3.73 30.18 2.40
CA ALA A 659 -3.43 29.30 3.52
C ALA A 659 -4.54 28.26 3.77
N PHE A 660 -5.81 28.61 3.51
CA PHE A 660 -6.96 27.72 3.76
C PHE A 660 -6.93 26.43 2.93
N PRO A 661 -6.62 26.45 1.60
CA PRO A 661 -6.40 25.23 0.84
C PRO A 661 -5.28 24.34 1.42
N ILE A 662 -4.20 24.91 1.94
CA ILE A 662 -3.11 24.12 2.55
C ILE A 662 -3.58 23.51 3.87
N TYR A 663 -4.29 24.26 4.71
CA TYR A 663 -4.92 23.71 5.91
C TYR A 663 -5.89 22.57 5.57
N ALA A 664 -6.59 22.65 4.44
CA ALA A 664 -7.47 21.58 3.97
C ALA A 664 -6.66 20.35 3.52
N THR A 665 -5.52 20.54 2.85
CA THR A 665 -4.57 19.45 2.57
C THR A 665 -4.03 18.83 3.86
N VAL A 666 -3.71 19.61 4.89
CA VAL A 666 -3.27 19.09 6.19
C VAL A 666 -4.38 18.28 6.85
N ALA A 667 -5.64 18.76 6.82
CA ALA A 667 -6.78 18.00 7.34
C ALA A 667 -6.95 16.66 6.61
N TRP A 668 -6.79 16.66 5.28
CA TRP A 668 -6.78 15.45 4.48
C TRP A 668 -5.64 14.50 4.86
N LEU A 669 -4.40 14.99 5.00
CA LEU A 669 -3.25 14.18 5.41
C LEU A 669 -3.42 13.59 6.81
N LEU A 670 -4.02 14.32 7.75
CA LEU A 670 -4.31 13.82 9.10
C LEU A 670 -5.38 12.73 9.09
N TRP A 671 -6.40 12.87 8.25
CA TRP A 671 -7.39 11.82 8.02
C TRP A 671 -6.76 10.57 7.39
N THR A 672 -5.89 10.75 6.39
CA THR A 672 -5.11 9.67 5.78
C THR A 672 -4.22 8.98 6.83
N LEU A 673 -3.50 9.74 7.65
CA LEU A 673 -2.65 9.23 8.72
C LEU A 673 -3.44 8.39 9.74
N ASN A 674 -4.58 8.91 10.20
CA ASN A 674 -5.47 8.19 11.12
C ASN A 674 -6.07 6.91 10.49
N SER A 675 -6.09 6.81 9.17
CA SER A 675 -6.56 5.63 8.47
C SER A 675 -5.44 4.61 8.20
N LEU A 676 -4.18 5.01 8.37
CA LEU A 676 -2.99 4.16 8.20
C LEU A 676 -2.47 3.57 9.52
N ILE A 677 -2.75 4.24 10.65
CA ILE A 677 -2.48 3.80 12.02
C ILE A 677 -3.72 3.07 12.53
#